data_AF-A0A8H6VAD5-F1
#
_entry.id   AF-A0A8H6VAD5-F1
#
_cell.length_a   1.000
_cell.length_b   1.000
_cell.length_c   1.000
_cell.angle_alpha   90.00
_cell.angle_beta   90.00
_cell.angle_gamma   90.00
#
_symmetry.space_group_name_H-M   'P 1'
#
loop_
_entity.id
_entity.type
_entity.pdbx_description
1 polymer ?
#
loop_
_entity_poly.entity_id
_entity_poly.type
_entity_poly.pdbx_seq_one_letter_code
_entity_poly.pdbx_strand_id
1 'polypeptide(L)'
;MQSWKKVRLFRDLWLPDPEQALSSQELIYVQKLIPLIQGLEMLWDKELKEADGQICSLGWNLDEAYERLQENEATWWKARGVTRPREFLVRPSGKLNAPVACHLYNPTFSVDDPCCQKTEDLSNPSIAQLHEAGFSTKNNCLLFDHLARRDISRHCKDNYPEDLFDLHEQFVFALRVAMKAKVEICWGANVRQRMLKKLDLKPLRLWGDFAGLVLYLELTPDKASLRRFIIFVAHPQRFMYVKSDGEKTQGWRRRFGSPQDQALALAASLGGIRIPPNFYELDSRLPRNLFKESFPGAVLFEETSHRIRATKEEKLSVQKVFGLLAQLKPGQVNETANLPSATDDTILRNDRLRKIASYWHDLGELLSAFIPNITTTAHHIKVIGAQSVGYFSSEFSTEFQLSDCWDWEDLPDPLVEFTQAQDGLKFNRRKISSRTDLEVAFYLLQKCKGSPETLDILTLAISVLAAYGWMIARPRKPCVDDMLILRKSPNDIVPRKCSECGKEQLDDPFAYWSKFDPSRYKNLEHPVELEVKCQGENCQETKTVKARWTGHATPKFVVAVHPCVKSSLRTNWIPTGYPTIQSAKLSTLWKRFREAPGFDVTRYPRRPDIYFNTSLGFSGRIAALIEAQRLIEADGLIERKRKADEMDEA
;
A
#
# COMPACT_ATOMS: atom_id res chain seq x y z
N MET A 1 47.40 -4.79 8.59
CA MET A 1 46.30 -5.77 8.47
C MET A 1 46.89 -7.14 8.74
N GLN A 2 46.31 -7.95 9.64
CA GLN A 2 46.74 -9.35 9.79
C GLN A 2 46.31 -10.11 8.54
N SER A 3 47.22 -10.86 7.92
CA SER A 3 46.88 -11.74 6.80
C SER A 3 46.14 -12.95 7.35
N TRP A 4 44.81 -12.95 7.21
CA TRP A 4 43.99 -14.08 7.61
C TRP A 4 44.28 -15.28 6.71
N LYS A 5 44.60 -16.42 7.31
CA LYS A 5 44.72 -17.69 6.57
C LYS A 5 43.36 -17.97 5.91
N LYS A 6 43.34 -18.29 4.62
CA LYS A 6 42.11 -18.67 3.91
C LYS A 6 41.99 -20.19 3.80
N VAL A 7 40.78 -20.69 3.90
CA VAL A 7 40.39 -22.10 3.77
C VAL A 7 39.40 -22.22 2.61
N ARG A 8 39.61 -23.21 1.73
CA ARG A 8 38.66 -23.52 0.66
C ARG A 8 37.44 -24.18 1.28
N LEU A 9 36.27 -23.55 1.14
CA LEU A 9 35.02 -24.16 1.59
C LEU A 9 34.51 -25.16 0.53
N PHE A 10 34.46 -24.72 -0.73
CA PHE A 10 33.92 -25.50 -1.85
C PHE A 10 34.27 -24.81 -3.18
N ARG A 11 34.78 -25.54 -4.18
CA ARG A 11 35.16 -24.99 -5.50
C ARG A 11 36.04 -23.75 -5.35
N ASP A 12 35.69 -22.65 -6.00
CA ASP A 12 36.44 -21.39 -5.99
C ASP A 12 36.08 -20.50 -4.79
N LEU A 13 35.24 -20.97 -3.85
CA LEU A 13 34.90 -20.25 -2.63
C LEU A 13 35.96 -20.45 -1.54
N TRP A 14 36.72 -19.39 -1.29
CA TRP A 14 37.71 -19.29 -0.22
C TRP A 14 37.25 -18.31 0.86
N LEU A 15 37.08 -18.80 2.08
CA LEU A 15 36.73 -18.00 3.26
C LEU A 15 37.93 -17.88 4.21
N PRO A 16 37.94 -16.92 5.16
CA PRO A 16 38.89 -16.95 6.26
C PRO A 16 38.82 -18.25 7.06
N ASP A 17 39.92 -18.62 7.71
CA ASP A 17 40.00 -19.76 8.62
C ASP A 17 38.93 -19.62 9.74
N PRO A 18 37.94 -20.52 9.83
CA PRO A 18 36.83 -20.37 10.76
C PRO A 18 37.28 -20.37 12.23
N GLU A 19 38.42 -20.97 12.56
CA GLU A 19 39.00 -20.92 13.91
C GLU A 19 39.46 -19.52 14.32
N GLN A 20 39.72 -18.64 13.34
CA GLN A 20 40.16 -17.25 13.55
C GLN A 20 39.01 -16.25 13.41
N ALA A 21 37.90 -16.64 12.79
CA ALA A 21 36.83 -15.74 12.36
C ALA A 21 35.46 -15.96 13.04
N LEU A 22 35.23 -17.12 13.68
CA LEU A 22 33.92 -17.50 14.25
C LEU A 22 33.97 -17.68 15.77
N SER A 23 32.81 -17.51 16.42
CA SER A 23 32.65 -17.93 17.81
C SER A 23 32.72 -19.45 17.96
N SER A 24 33.05 -19.96 19.16
CA SER A 24 33.16 -21.41 19.40
C SER A 24 31.87 -22.18 19.05
N GLN A 25 30.69 -21.58 19.23
CA GLN A 25 29.41 -22.20 18.90
C GLN A 25 29.19 -22.27 17.38
N GLU A 26 29.52 -21.20 16.65
CA GLU A 26 29.46 -21.18 15.18
C GLU A 26 30.50 -22.11 14.56
N LEU A 27 31.71 -22.18 15.13
CA LEU A 27 32.76 -23.10 14.72
C LEU A 27 32.31 -24.57 14.84
N ILE A 28 31.72 -24.96 15.97
CA ILE A 28 31.15 -26.33 16.17
C ILE A 28 30.06 -26.63 15.13
N TYR A 29 29.25 -25.64 14.75
CA TYR A 29 28.23 -25.80 13.73
C TYR A 29 28.84 -25.96 12.33
N VAL A 30 29.80 -25.13 11.95
CA VAL A 30 30.51 -25.20 10.66
C VAL A 30 31.30 -26.51 10.54
N GLN A 31 31.99 -26.95 11.58
CA GLN A 31 32.72 -28.22 11.62
C GLN A 31 31.82 -29.44 11.36
N LYS A 32 30.54 -29.40 11.76
CA LYS A 32 29.56 -30.46 11.43
C LYS A 32 29.12 -30.44 9.96
N LEU A 33 29.21 -29.30 9.28
CA LEU A 33 28.77 -29.13 7.90
C LEU A 33 29.90 -29.37 6.88
N ILE A 34 31.15 -29.11 7.25
CA ILE A 34 32.33 -29.30 6.38
C ILE A 34 32.37 -30.69 5.72
N PRO A 35 32.18 -31.83 6.43
CA PRO A 35 32.18 -33.15 5.80
C PRO A 35 31.09 -33.34 4.74
N LEU A 36 29.91 -32.75 4.94
CA LEU A 36 28.80 -32.81 3.99
C LEU A 36 29.11 -32.00 2.72
N ILE A 37 29.74 -30.82 2.89
CA ILE A 37 30.19 -29.94 1.81
C ILE A 37 31.30 -30.62 0.99
N GLN A 38 32.28 -31.24 1.65
CA GLN A 38 33.36 -31.99 1.00
C GLN A 38 32.83 -33.22 0.24
N GLY A 39 31.86 -33.95 0.83
CA GLY A 39 31.20 -35.07 0.17
C GLY A 39 30.47 -34.67 -1.12
N LEU A 40 29.81 -33.50 -1.13
CA LEU A 40 29.20 -32.94 -2.34
C LEU A 40 30.25 -32.56 -3.40
N GLU A 41 31.39 -31.98 -3.00
CA GLU A 41 32.47 -31.61 -3.92
C GLU A 41 33.06 -32.87 -4.60
N MET A 42 33.35 -33.91 -3.82
CA MET A 42 33.84 -35.20 -4.32
C MET A 42 32.85 -35.89 -5.28
N LEU A 43 31.56 -35.88 -4.94
CA LEU A 43 30.50 -36.42 -5.81
C LEU A 43 30.45 -35.64 -7.13
N TRP A 44 30.57 -34.31 -7.08
CA TRP A 44 30.55 -33.49 -8.28
C TRP A 44 31.80 -33.72 -9.17
N ASP A 45 32.99 -33.85 -8.58
CA ASP A 45 34.20 -34.18 -9.33
C ASP A 45 34.11 -35.55 -10.01
N LYS A 46 33.41 -36.50 -9.40
CA LYS A 46 33.10 -37.79 -10.03
C LYS A 46 32.11 -37.62 -11.19
N GLU A 47 31.00 -36.92 -10.97
CA GLU A 47 29.98 -36.65 -12.00
C GLU A 47 30.53 -35.91 -13.23
N LEU A 48 31.51 -35.01 -13.04
CA LEU A 48 32.17 -34.29 -14.14
C LEU A 48 33.06 -35.22 -14.97
N LYS A 49 33.86 -36.09 -14.33
CA LYS A 49 34.70 -37.08 -15.01
C LYS A 49 33.89 -38.13 -15.77
N GLU A 50 32.72 -38.50 -15.25
CA GLU A 50 31.80 -39.42 -15.92
C GLU A 50 31.02 -38.76 -17.07
N ALA A 51 30.82 -37.44 -17.04
CA ALA A 51 30.04 -36.71 -18.06
C ALA A 51 30.74 -36.59 -19.42
N ASP A 52 32.07 -36.69 -19.49
CA ASP A 52 32.81 -36.80 -20.76
C ASP A 52 32.51 -38.12 -21.50
N GLY A 53 31.90 -39.10 -20.82
CA GLY A 53 31.47 -40.41 -21.33
C GLY A 53 29.96 -40.60 -21.44
N GLN A 54 29.24 -39.63 -22.02
CA GLN A 54 27.88 -39.76 -22.58
C GLN A 54 26.93 -40.81 -21.95
N ILE A 55 26.22 -40.41 -20.88
CA ILE A 55 24.83 -40.82 -20.59
C ILE A 55 24.16 -39.70 -19.76
N CYS A 56 23.01 -39.22 -20.21
CA CYS A 56 22.19 -38.30 -19.43
C CYS A 56 21.33 -39.05 -18.40
N SER A 57 20.91 -38.35 -17.36
CA SER A 57 20.23 -38.88 -16.16
C SER A 57 19.03 -39.81 -16.42
N LEU A 58 19.05 -40.99 -15.76
CA LEU A 58 17.91 -41.56 -15.01
C LEU A 58 16.50 -41.39 -15.62
N GLY A 59 16.33 -41.67 -16.92
CA GLY A 59 15.02 -41.81 -17.58
C GLY A 59 14.08 -40.60 -17.55
N TRP A 60 14.53 -39.42 -17.09
CA TRP A 60 13.67 -38.23 -16.98
C TRP A 60 13.91 -37.29 -18.16
N ASN A 61 12.93 -37.21 -19.06
CA ASN A 61 12.95 -36.33 -20.21
C ASN A 61 12.20 -35.02 -19.90
N LEU A 62 12.89 -33.88 -20.06
CA LEU A 62 12.33 -32.54 -19.83
C LEU A 62 11.14 -32.24 -20.75
N ASP A 63 11.19 -32.67 -22.02
CA ASP A 63 10.14 -32.37 -22.99
C ASP A 63 8.87 -33.16 -22.69
N GLU A 64 9.00 -34.45 -22.35
CA GLU A 64 7.87 -35.28 -21.90
C GLU A 64 7.30 -34.86 -20.54
N ALA A 65 8.14 -34.37 -19.63
CA ALA A 65 7.69 -33.82 -18.35
C ALA A 65 6.95 -32.49 -18.56
N TYR A 66 7.38 -31.68 -19.53
CA TYR A 66 6.77 -30.39 -19.84
C TYR A 66 5.41 -30.54 -20.54
N GLU A 67 5.25 -31.39 -21.57
CA GLU A 67 3.91 -31.64 -22.15
C GLU A 67 2.95 -32.20 -21.07
N ARG A 68 3.39 -33.12 -20.21
CA ARG A 68 2.55 -33.59 -19.08
C ARG A 68 2.08 -32.45 -18.18
N LEU A 69 2.89 -31.40 -17.96
CA LEU A 69 2.43 -30.19 -17.26
C LEU A 69 1.38 -29.43 -18.09
N GLN A 70 1.60 -29.25 -19.40
CA GLN A 70 0.65 -28.58 -20.29
C GLN A 70 -0.71 -29.33 -20.39
N GLU A 71 -0.69 -30.66 -20.45
CA GLU A 71 -1.89 -31.51 -20.41
C GLU A 71 -2.62 -31.44 -19.06
N ASN A 72 -1.89 -31.60 -17.96
CA ASN A 72 -2.46 -31.60 -16.61
C ASN A 72 -3.10 -30.25 -16.27
N GLU A 73 -2.39 -29.15 -16.55
CA GLU A 73 -2.90 -27.81 -16.25
C GLU A 73 -4.08 -27.43 -17.15
N ALA A 74 -4.01 -27.75 -18.46
CA ALA A 74 -5.15 -27.53 -19.35
C ALA A 74 -6.39 -28.34 -18.92
N THR A 75 -6.20 -29.56 -18.42
CA THR A 75 -7.27 -30.40 -17.86
C THR A 75 -7.84 -29.79 -16.58
N TRP A 76 -6.98 -29.28 -15.68
CA TRP A 76 -7.36 -28.62 -14.43
C TRP A 76 -8.21 -27.37 -14.66
N TRP A 77 -7.84 -26.53 -15.64
CA TRP A 77 -8.62 -25.36 -16.04
C TRP A 77 -9.94 -25.76 -16.70
N LYS A 78 -9.92 -26.74 -17.62
CA LYS A 78 -11.13 -27.23 -18.31
C LYS A 78 -12.17 -27.79 -17.34
N ALA A 79 -11.73 -28.49 -16.29
CA ALA A 79 -12.60 -29.01 -15.22
C ALA A 79 -13.35 -27.90 -14.45
N ARG A 80 -12.87 -26.66 -14.52
CA ARG A 80 -13.48 -25.46 -13.92
C ARG A 80 -14.23 -24.57 -14.93
N GLY A 81 -14.45 -25.07 -16.15
CA GLY A 81 -15.13 -24.34 -17.22
C GLY A 81 -14.31 -23.20 -17.84
N VAL A 82 -13.00 -23.18 -17.62
CA VAL A 82 -12.07 -22.16 -18.15
C VAL A 82 -11.15 -22.79 -19.18
N THR A 83 -10.97 -22.14 -20.33
CA THR A 83 -9.94 -22.50 -21.31
C THR A 83 -8.84 -21.46 -21.26
N ARG A 84 -7.59 -21.90 -21.07
CA ARG A 84 -6.39 -21.03 -21.04
C ARG A 84 -5.47 -21.41 -22.21
N PRO A 85 -4.84 -20.45 -22.91
CA PRO A 85 -3.85 -20.75 -23.95
C PRO A 85 -2.71 -21.64 -23.42
N ARG A 86 -2.29 -22.61 -24.23
CA ARG A 86 -1.12 -23.47 -23.95
C ARG A 86 0.19 -22.73 -24.22
N GLU A 87 0.13 -21.75 -25.10
CA GLU A 87 1.24 -20.90 -25.58
C GLU A 87 1.77 -19.98 -24.48
N PHE A 88 0.96 -19.74 -23.44
CA PHE A 88 1.37 -19.01 -22.25
C PHE A 88 2.07 -19.90 -21.21
N LEU A 89 2.18 -21.22 -21.43
CA LEU A 89 3.14 -22.03 -20.67
C LEU A 89 4.53 -21.86 -21.27
N VAL A 90 5.53 -21.85 -20.39
CA VAL A 90 6.92 -21.50 -20.69
C VAL A 90 7.84 -22.60 -20.20
N ARG A 91 8.63 -23.14 -21.13
CA ARG A 91 9.55 -24.25 -20.89
C ARG A 91 10.87 -23.73 -20.27
N PRO A 92 11.41 -24.45 -19.26
CA PRO A 92 12.77 -24.23 -18.77
C PRO A 92 13.81 -24.14 -19.88
N SER A 93 14.79 -23.26 -19.69
CA SER A 93 15.82 -22.93 -20.68
C SER A 93 17.21 -23.27 -20.15
N GLY A 94 18.07 -23.84 -21.00
CA GLY A 94 19.40 -24.33 -20.61
C GLY A 94 19.46 -25.85 -20.50
N LYS A 95 20.59 -26.36 -20.01
CA LYS A 95 20.86 -27.81 -19.93
C LYS A 95 20.67 -28.33 -18.50
N LEU A 96 20.17 -29.54 -18.34
CA LEU A 96 20.05 -30.19 -17.02
C LEU A 96 21.40 -30.46 -16.34
N ASN A 97 22.50 -30.47 -17.10
CA ASN A 97 23.87 -30.61 -16.55
C ASN A 97 24.54 -29.25 -16.20
N ALA A 98 23.81 -28.14 -16.23
CA ALA A 98 24.28 -26.85 -15.76
C ALA A 98 24.74 -26.90 -14.29
N PRO A 99 25.87 -26.28 -13.91
CA PRO A 99 26.31 -26.19 -12.51
C PRO A 99 25.41 -25.31 -11.63
N VAL A 100 24.82 -24.28 -12.23
CA VAL A 100 24.02 -23.25 -11.57
C VAL A 100 22.62 -23.23 -12.17
N ALA A 101 21.61 -23.12 -11.32
CA ALA A 101 20.23 -22.89 -11.73
C ALA A 101 19.68 -21.56 -11.19
N CYS A 102 18.87 -20.88 -11.99
CA CYS A 102 18.14 -19.68 -11.64
C CYS A 102 16.64 -20.00 -11.61
N HIS A 103 16.04 -19.84 -10.43
CA HIS A 103 14.66 -20.15 -10.11
C HIS A 103 13.91 -18.84 -9.87
N LEU A 104 13.06 -18.45 -10.83
CA LEU A 104 12.22 -17.24 -10.77
C LEU A 104 10.78 -17.61 -10.37
N TYR A 105 9.91 -16.63 -10.16
CA TYR A 105 8.55 -16.90 -9.67
C TYR A 105 7.61 -17.37 -10.78
N ASN A 106 7.37 -16.51 -11.77
CA ASN A 106 6.59 -16.81 -12.95
C ASN A 106 6.99 -15.83 -14.06
N PRO A 107 6.92 -16.23 -15.34
CA PRO A 107 7.13 -15.30 -16.44
C PRO A 107 5.93 -14.36 -16.55
N THR A 108 6.13 -13.14 -17.07
CA THR A 108 5.05 -12.14 -17.23
C THR A 108 4.73 -11.90 -18.70
N PHE A 109 3.69 -11.10 -18.96
CA PHE A 109 3.35 -10.58 -20.29
C PHE A 109 4.22 -9.37 -20.73
N SER A 110 5.19 -8.95 -19.90
CA SER A 110 6.15 -7.89 -20.22
C SER A 110 7.24 -8.41 -21.16
N VAL A 111 6.86 -8.74 -22.39
CA VAL A 111 7.69 -9.34 -23.46
C VAL A 111 7.23 -8.86 -24.84
N ASP A 112 8.10 -8.98 -25.84
CA ASP A 112 7.77 -8.66 -27.24
C ASP A 112 6.80 -9.70 -27.84
N ASP A 113 6.95 -10.97 -27.48
CA ASP A 113 6.08 -12.09 -27.90
C ASP A 113 5.51 -12.85 -26.68
N PRO A 114 4.24 -12.61 -26.29
CA PRO A 114 3.54 -13.37 -25.26
C PRO A 114 3.45 -14.88 -25.50
N CYS A 115 3.58 -15.36 -26.74
CA CYS A 115 3.53 -16.77 -27.12
C CYS A 115 4.91 -17.44 -27.12
N CYS A 116 5.98 -16.72 -26.77
CA CYS A 116 7.32 -17.29 -26.64
C CYS A 116 7.36 -18.27 -25.44
N GLN A 117 7.44 -19.58 -25.73
CA GLN A 117 7.41 -20.66 -24.74
C GLN A 117 8.78 -20.98 -24.10
N LYS A 118 9.69 -20.00 -23.96
CA LYS A 118 11.03 -20.20 -23.37
C LYS A 118 11.28 -19.24 -22.21
N THR A 119 11.80 -19.75 -21.08
CA THR A 119 12.17 -18.89 -19.93
C THR A 119 13.27 -17.89 -20.29
N GLU A 120 14.26 -18.25 -21.12
CA GLU A 120 15.31 -17.31 -21.57
C GLU A 120 14.83 -16.41 -22.73
N ASP A 121 13.85 -15.56 -22.45
CA ASP A 121 13.30 -14.55 -23.35
C ASP A 121 13.92 -13.18 -23.05
N LEU A 122 14.87 -12.74 -23.88
CA LEU A 122 15.59 -11.47 -23.71
C LEU A 122 14.76 -10.21 -24.03
N SER A 123 13.50 -10.36 -24.45
CA SER A 123 12.55 -9.24 -24.45
C SER A 123 12.00 -8.95 -23.06
N ASN A 124 12.01 -9.94 -22.16
CA ASN A 124 11.63 -9.73 -20.76
C ASN A 124 12.72 -8.95 -20.02
N PRO A 125 12.42 -7.79 -19.41
CA PRO A 125 13.44 -6.99 -18.72
C PRO A 125 14.16 -7.74 -17.59
N SER A 126 13.47 -8.65 -16.86
CA SER A 126 14.09 -9.38 -15.74
C SER A 126 15.07 -10.44 -16.23
N ILE A 127 14.73 -11.13 -17.32
CA ILE A 127 15.58 -12.15 -17.94
C ILE A 127 16.76 -11.50 -18.66
N ALA A 128 16.55 -10.37 -19.34
CA ALA A 128 17.62 -9.57 -19.91
C ALA A 128 18.64 -9.15 -18.82
N GLN A 129 18.15 -8.67 -17.68
CA GLN A 129 18.99 -8.29 -16.54
C GLN A 129 19.74 -9.48 -15.91
N LEU A 130 19.12 -10.67 -15.82
CA LEU A 130 19.81 -11.91 -15.44
C LEU A 130 20.96 -12.24 -16.40
N HIS A 131 20.69 -12.20 -17.70
CA HIS A 131 21.67 -12.49 -18.74
C HIS A 131 22.83 -11.47 -18.70
N GLU A 132 22.55 -10.19 -18.50
CA GLU A 132 23.57 -9.14 -18.35
C GLU A 132 24.39 -9.27 -17.06
N ALA A 133 23.79 -9.72 -15.96
CA ALA A 133 24.47 -10.10 -14.72
C ALA A 133 25.28 -11.42 -14.85
N GLY A 134 25.33 -12.04 -16.03
CA GLY A 134 26.08 -13.25 -16.31
C GLY A 134 25.32 -14.57 -16.09
N PHE A 135 24.06 -14.54 -15.69
CA PHE A 135 23.25 -15.74 -15.42
C PHE A 135 22.39 -16.09 -16.64
N SER A 136 22.99 -16.81 -17.59
CA SER A 136 22.40 -17.18 -18.88
C SER A 136 22.75 -18.61 -19.29
N THR A 137 22.02 -19.17 -20.26
CA THR A 137 22.31 -20.51 -20.79
C THR A 137 23.67 -20.55 -21.50
N LYS A 138 24.14 -19.41 -22.05
CA LYS A 138 25.49 -19.22 -22.60
C LYS A 138 26.58 -19.38 -21.53
N ASN A 139 26.32 -18.95 -20.31
CA ASN A 139 27.19 -19.17 -19.15
C ASN A 139 26.83 -20.45 -18.38
N ASN A 140 26.30 -21.45 -19.10
CA ASN A 140 25.93 -22.76 -18.59
C ASN A 140 24.98 -22.73 -17.38
N CYS A 141 24.03 -21.80 -17.34
CA CYS A 141 22.96 -21.79 -16.34
C CYS A 141 21.69 -22.51 -16.85
N LEU A 142 20.92 -23.10 -15.92
CA LEU A 142 19.55 -23.57 -16.14
C LEU A 142 18.57 -22.53 -15.58
N LEU A 143 17.69 -21.97 -16.42
CA LEU A 143 16.69 -20.98 -16.04
C LEU A 143 15.30 -21.63 -16.04
N PHE A 144 14.56 -21.49 -14.93
CA PHE A 144 13.18 -21.96 -14.81
C PHE A 144 12.36 -21.10 -13.84
N ASP A 145 11.04 -21.21 -13.94
CA ASP A 145 10.08 -20.54 -13.08
C ASP A 145 9.40 -21.53 -12.12
N HIS A 146 8.96 -21.03 -10.97
CA HIS A 146 8.19 -21.78 -9.98
C HIS A 146 6.76 -22.11 -10.48
N LEU A 147 6.16 -21.15 -11.19
CA LEU A 147 4.97 -21.34 -12.02
C LEU A 147 5.39 -21.18 -13.48
N ALA A 148 5.29 -22.24 -14.26
CA ALA A 148 5.68 -22.24 -15.67
C ALA A 148 4.68 -21.50 -16.59
N ARG A 149 3.87 -20.57 -16.08
CA ARG A 149 2.80 -19.87 -16.82
C ARG A 149 2.98 -18.35 -16.82
N ARG A 150 2.89 -17.75 -18.01
CA ARG A 150 2.76 -16.30 -18.21
C ARG A 150 1.48 -15.79 -17.59
N ASP A 151 1.63 -14.94 -16.59
CA ASP A 151 0.54 -14.18 -15.96
C ASP A 151 1.10 -12.99 -15.15
N ILE A 152 0.21 -12.15 -14.64
CA ILE A 152 0.52 -11.11 -13.66
C ILE A 152 0.90 -11.81 -12.34
N SER A 153 2.12 -11.61 -11.85
CA SER A 153 2.64 -12.27 -10.64
C SER A 153 1.76 -12.04 -9.39
N ARG A 154 1.13 -10.87 -9.27
CA ARG A 154 0.14 -10.58 -8.23
C ARG A 154 -1.11 -11.45 -8.37
N HIS A 155 -1.64 -11.60 -9.59
CA HIS A 155 -2.80 -12.45 -9.85
C HIS A 155 -2.51 -13.92 -9.48
N CYS A 156 -1.35 -14.46 -9.89
CA CYS A 156 -0.87 -15.79 -9.47
C CYS A 156 -0.82 -15.92 -7.94
N LYS A 157 -0.15 -14.97 -7.26
CA LYS A 157 0.05 -15.02 -5.80
C LYS A 157 -1.28 -15.02 -5.04
N ASP A 158 -2.20 -14.15 -5.44
CA ASP A 158 -3.38 -13.83 -4.64
C ASP A 158 -4.62 -14.66 -5.03
N ASN A 159 -4.64 -15.26 -6.23
CA ASN A 159 -5.83 -15.93 -6.78
C ASN A 159 -5.61 -17.40 -7.20
N TYR A 160 -4.38 -17.86 -7.42
CA TYR A 160 -4.17 -19.27 -7.79
C TYR A 160 -4.33 -20.15 -6.53
N PRO A 161 -5.20 -21.18 -6.56
CA PRO A 161 -5.37 -22.08 -5.42
C PRO A 161 -4.17 -23.03 -5.29
N GLU A 162 -3.95 -23.56 -4.08
CA GLU A 162 -2.82 -24.44 -3.79
C GLU A 162 -2.81 -25.72 -4.66
N ASP A 163 -3.97 -26.23 -5.10
CA ASP A 163 -4.01 -27.41 -5.96
C ASP A 163 -3.53 -27.14 -7.41
N LEU A 164 -3.59 -25.88 -7.87
CA LEU A 164 -2.93 -25.44 -9.10
C LEU A 164 -1.42 -25.25 -8.89
N PHE A 165 -1.01 -24.67 -7.75
CA PHE A 165 0.41 -24.59 -7.39
C PHE A 165 1.05 -25.98 -7.30
N ASP A 166 0.38 -26.95 -6.68
CA ASP A 166 0.90 -28.30 -6.51
C ASP A 166 1.14 -29.02 -7.86
N LEU A 167 0.40 -28.69 -8.92
CA LEU A 167 0.68 -29.21 -10.28
C LEU A 167 1.99 -28.66 -10.86
N HIS A 168 2.20 -27.34 -10.79
CA HIS A 168 3.43 -26.70 -11.24
C HIS A 168 4.63 -27.13 -10.38
N GLU A 169 4.43 -27.23 -9.07
CA GLU A 169 5.45 -27.69 -8.13
C GLU A 169 5.83 -29.16 -8.34
N GLN A 170 4.90 -30.06 -8.68
CA GLN A 170 5.23 -31.44 -9.05
C GLN A 170 6.22 -31.48 -10.22
N PHE A 171 6.01 -30.65 -11.24
CA PHE A 171 6.95 -30.49 -12.35
C PHE A 171 8.28 -29.87 -11.89
N VAL A 172 8.25 -28.77 -11.13
CA VAL A 172 9.46 -28.06 -10.67
C VAL A 172 10.30 -28.92 -9.73
N PHE A 173 9.71 -29.65 -8.79
CA PHE A 173 10.47 -30.54 -7.89
C PHE A 173 11.01 -31.76 -8.64
N ALA A 174 10.31 -32.29 -9.67
CA ALA A 174 10.87 -33.31 -10.55
C ALA A 174 12.07 -32.77 -11.36
N LEU A 175 11.98 -31.55 -11.90
CA LEU A 175 13.09 -30.85 -12.56
C LEU A 175 14.28 -30.64 -11.61
N ARG A 176 14.03 -30.19 -10.37
CA ARG A 176 15.07 -30.02 -9.33
C ARG A 176 15.70 -31.32 -8.86
N VAL A 177 15.02 -32.46 -9.08
CA VAL A 177 15.57 -33.82 -8.87
C VAL A 177 16.45 -34.25 -10.04
N ALA A 178 16.04 -33.95 -11.29
CA ALA A 178 16.78 -34.32 -12.50
C ALA A 178 17.99 -33.43 -12.80
N MET A 179 17.97 -32.14 -12.40
CA MET A 179 19.08 -31.21 -12.66
C MET A 179 20.32 -31.52 -11.83
N LYS A 180 21.50 -31.51 -12.47
CA LYS A 180 22.81 -31.66 -11.81
C LYS A 180 23.29 -30.38 -11.11
N ALA A 181 22.56 -29.27 -11.21
CA ALA A 181 22.92 -28.00 -10.57
C ALA A 181 23.03 -28.15 -9.04
N LYS A 182 24.24 -27.88 -8.52
CA LYS A 182 24.54 -27.89 -7.08
C LYS A 182 24.41 -26.50 -6.45
N VAL A 183 24.17 -25.46 -7.25
CA VAL A 183 23.85 -24.10 -6.79
C VAL A 183 22.53 -23.68 -7.41
N GLU A 184 21.59 -23.23 -6.58
CA GLU A 184 20.28 -22.74 -7.02
C GLU A 184 20.03 -21.32 -6.47
N ILE A 185 19.88 -20.36 -7.38
CA ILE A 185 19.64 -18.95 -7.07
C ILE A 185 18.14 -18.71 -7.19
N CYS A 186 17.49 -18.43 -6.06
CA CYS A 186 16.06 -18.16 -5.96
C CYS A 186 15.81 -16.65 -5.98
N TRP A 187 15.21 -16.15 -7.05
CA TRP A 187 15.04 -14.73 -7.31
C TRP A 187 13.68 -14.23 -6.80
N GLY A 188 13.71 -13.46 -5.71
CA GLY A 188 12.54 -12.77 -5.17
C GLY A 188 11.81 -13.47 -4.02
N ALA A 189 10.96 -12.70 -3.33
CA ALA A 189 10.30 -13.12 -2.09
C ALA A 189 9.30 -14.28 -2.27
N ASN A 190 8.53 -14.30 -3.37
CA ASN A 190 7.53 -15.34 -3.61
C ASN A 190 8.17 -16.74 -3.74
N VAL A 191 9.25 -16.86 -4.53
CA VAL A 191 10.03 -18.11 -4.65
C VAL A 191 10.59 -18.52 -3.29
N ARG A 192 11.19 -17.57 -2.55
CA ARG A 192 11.72 -17.82 -1.21
C ARG A 192 10.66 -18.38 -0.26
N GLN A 193 9.45 -17.82 -0.25
CA GLN A 193 8.35 -18.29 0.58
C GLN A 193 7.92 -19.73 0.20
N ARG A 194 7.71 -20.03 -1.08
CA ARG A 194 7.35 -21.40 -1.53
C ARG A 194 8.45 -22.41 -1.22
N MET A 195 9.71 -22.05 -1.47
CA MET A 195 10.87 -22.90 -1.21
C MET A 195 11.04 -23.23 0.28
N LEU A 196 10.91 -22.24 1.17
CA LEU A 196 10.95 -22.45 2.62
C LEU A 196 9.72 -23.20 3.15
N LYS A 197 8.57 -23.11 2.48
CA LYS A 197 7.35 -23.90 2.79
C LYS A 197 7.53 -25.39 2.45
N LYS A 198 8.29 -25.71 1.40
CA LYS A 198 8.34 -27.06 0.78
C LYS A 198 9.66 -27.83 1.03
N LEU A 199 10.70 -27.20 1.60
CA LEU A 199 12.03 -27.81 1.82
C LEU A 199 12.57 -27.60 3.25
N ASP A 200 13.17 -28.64 3.86
CA ASP A 200 13.96 -28.51 5.10
C ASP A 200 15.38 -28.01 4.79
N LEU A 201 15.54 -26.68 4.71
CA LEU A 201 16.83 -26.03 4.41
C LEU A 201 17.59 -25.66 5.68
N LYS A 202 18.88 -26.04 5.77
CA LYS A 202 19.74 -25.63 6.90
C LYS A 202 20.48 -24.33 6.57
N PRO A 203 20.34 -23.25 7.36
CA PRO A 203 21.06 -22.01 7.13
C PRO A 203 22.52 -22.14 7.57
N LEU A 204 23.44 -21.64 6.75
CA LEU A 204 24.85 -21.43 7.05
C LEU A 204 25.14 -19.94 6.89
N ARG A 205 25.37 -19.24 8.01
CA ARG A 205 25.82 -17.85 8.00
C ARG A 205 27.27 -17.80 7.52
N LEU A 206 27.57 -16.89 6.60
CA LEU A 206 28.91 -16.71 6.07
C LEU A 206 29.68 -15.61 6.81
N TRP A 207 31.00 -15.62 6.66
CA TRP A 207 31.95 -14.76 7.34
C TRP A 207 33.03 -14.23 6.38
N GLY A 208 33.84 -13.28 6.84
CA GLY A 208 34.84 -12.61 5.99
C GLY A 208 34.17 -11.74 4.92
N ASP A 209 34.66 -11.86 3.68
CA ASP A 209 34.21 -11.06 2.52
C ASP A 209 32.71 -11.25 2.18
N PHE A 210 32.06 -12.30 2.72
CA PHE A 210 30.63 -12.61 2.57
C PHE A 210 29.84 -12.49 3.89
N ALA A 211 30.37 -11.78 4.90
CA ALA A 211 29.71 -11.59 6.18
C ALA A 211 28.32 -10.94 6.03
N GLY A 212 27.33 -11.49 6.73
CA GLY A 212 25.93 -11.06 6.65
C GLY A 212 25.09 -11.85 5.64
N LEU A 213 25.69 -12.59 4.72
CA LEU A 213 24.98 -13.50 3.83
C LEU A 213 24.62 -14.83 4.54
N VAL A 214 23.53 -15.45 4.09
CA VAL A 214 23.09 -16.78 4.54
C VAL A 214 22.98 -17.71 3.34
N LEU A 215 23.85 -18.72 3.31
CA LEU A 215 23.85 -19.81 2.36
C LEU A 215 22.93 -20.92 2.89
N TYR A 216 21.92 -21.35 2.14
CA TYR A 216 21.02 -22.42 2.58
C TYR A 216 21.47 -23.76 2.00
N LEU A 217 21.36 -24.81 2.80
CA LEU A 217 21.82 -26.16 2.48
C LEU A 217 20.59 -27.08 2.32
N GLU A 218 20.34 -27.59 1.11
CA GLU A 218 19.39 -28.68 0.87
C GLU A 218 20.11 -30.01 1.17
N LEU A 219 19.76 -30.64 2.29
CA LEU A 219 20.23 -32.00 2.60
C LEU A 219 19.39 -33.04 1.86
N THR A 220 19.93 -34.24 1.68
CA THR A 220 19.13 -35.40 1.29
C THR A 220 18.07 -35.74 2.35
N PRO A 221 16.98 -36.48 2.02
CA PRO A 221 15.91 -36.76 2.97
C PRO A 221 16.35 -37.50 4.25
N ASP A 222 17.38 -38.33 4.15
CA ASP A 222 18.06 -39.04 5.25
C ASP A 222 19.02 -38.16 6.07
N LYS A 223 19.27 -36.93 5.60
CA LYS A 223 20.19 -35.92 6.14
C LYS A 223 21.65 -36.38 6.17
N ALA A 224 22.00 -37.44 5.43
CA ALA A 224 23.33 -38.03 5.40
C ALA A 224 24.30 -37.32 4.43
N SER A 225 23.78 -36.57 3.45
CA SER A 225 24.61 -35.83 2.49
C SER A 225 24.00 -34.48 2.13
N LEU A 226 24.85 -33.57 1.63
CA LEU A 226 24.41 -32.31 1.05
C LEU A 226 24.07 -32.51 -0.43
N ARG A 227 22.91 -32.02 -0.86
CA ARG A 227 22.45 -32.10 -2.25
C ARG A 227 22.83 -30.86 -3.05
N ARG A 228 22.55 -29.67 -2.50
CA ARG A 228 22.86 -28.38 -3.13
C ARG A 228 22.86 -27.21 -2.15
N PHE A 229 23.50 -26.14 -2.61
CA PHE A 229 23.41 -24.80 -2.06
C PHE A 229 22.24 -24.05 -2.66
N ILE A 230 21.52 -23.31 -1.83
CA ILE A 230 20.42 -22.42 -2.22
C ILE A 230 20.75 -21.01 -1.73
N ILE A 231 20.62 -20.02 -2.62
CA ILE A 231 20.89 -18.61 -2.33
C ILE A 231 19.63 -17.82 -2.69
N PHE A 232 19.08 -17.10 -1.73
CA PHE A 232 17.95 -16.20 -1.95
C PHE A 232 18.47 -14.80 -2.26
N VAL A 233 18.05 -14.23 -3.39
CA VAL A 233 18.43 -12.90 -3.85
C VAL A 233 17.19 -12.06 -4.15
N ALA A 234 17.34 -10.73 -4.22
CA ALA A 234 16.24 -9.87 -4.62
C ALA A 234 15.87 -10.10 -6.09
N HIS A 235 14.58 -9.93 -6.42
CA HIS A 235 14.09 -10.06 -7.79
C HIS A 235 14.70 -8.95 -8.68
N PRO A 236 15.06 -9.21 -9.95
CA PRO A 236 15.75 -8.22 -10.81
C PRO A 236 14.98 -6.91 -10.93
N GLN A 237 13.64 -7.01 -11.04
CA GLN A 237 12.72 -5.88 -11.10
C GLN A 237 12.92 -4.84 -9.98
N ARG A 238 13.42 -5.24 -8.79
CA ARG A 238 13.78 -4.29 -7.71
C ARG A 238 14.75 -3.20 -8.19
N PHE A 239 15.70 -3.58 -9.04
CA PHE A 239 16.77 -2.73 -9.55
C PHE A 239 16.39 -1.97 -10.82
N MET A 240 15.22 -2.22 -11.41
CA MET A 240 14.78 -1.54 -12.62
C MET A 240 14.34 -0.10 -12.36
N TYR A 241 13.69 0.20 -11.23
CA TYR A 241 13.12 1.52 -10.94
C TYR A 241 14.16 2.66 -10.71
N VAL A 242 15.44 2.34 -10.90
CA VAL A 242 16.61 3.15 -10.54
C VAL A 242 17.05 4.00 -11.74
N LYS A 243 16.31 5.10 -11.99
CA LYS A 243 16.35 5.88 -13.25
C LYS A 243 17.51 6.88 -13.43
N SER A 244 18.35 7.11 -12.43
CA SER A 244 19.42 8.13 -12.47
C SER A 244 20.76 7.58 -11.96
N ASP A 245 21.85 8.35 -12.13
CA ASP A 245 23.16 8.07 -11.51
C ASP A 245 23.52 9.12 -10.42
N GLY A 246 22.51 9.85 -9.90
CA GLY A 246 22.71 10.85 -8.84
C GLY A 246 23.12 10.24 -7.49
N GLU A 247 23.62 11.08 -6.57
CA GLU A 247 24.21 10.62 -5.29
C GLU A 247 23.27 9.73 -4.47
N LYS A 248 21.97 10.08 -4.35
CA LYS A 248 20.96 9.23 -3.69
C LYS A 248 20.91 7.84 -4.31
N THR A 249 20.87 7.78 -5.64
CA THR A 249 20.80 6.54 -6.40
C THR A 249 22.07 5.70 -6.23
N GLN A 250 23.24 6.33 -6.21
CA GLN A 250 24.49 5.64 -5.89
C GLN A 250 24.47 5.09 -4.45
N GLY A 251 23.91 5.84 -3.49
CA GLY A 251 23.66 5.37 -2.13
C GLY A 251 22.75 4.13 -2.10
N TRP A 252 21.61 4.17 -2.82
CA TRP A 252 20.70 3.04 -2.95
C TRP A 252 21.35 1.81 -3.60
N ARG A 253 22.13 2.00 -4.69
CA ARG A 253 22.86 0.91 -5.35
C ARG A 253 23.96 0.31 -4.46
N ARG A 254 24.68 1.12 -3.67
CA ARG A 254 25.60 0.59 -2.64
C ARG A 254 24.85 -0.21 -1.58
N ARG A 255 23.71 0.29 -1.11
CA ARG A 255 22.91 -0.35 -0.06
C ARG A 255 22.31 -1.69 -0.47
N PHE A 256 21.74 -1.79 -1.66
CA PHE A 256 20.99 -2.98 -2.11
C PHE A 256 21.69 -3.77 -3.22
N GLY A 257 22.46 -3.10 -4.07
CA GLY A 257 23.26 -3.72 -5.12
C GLY A 257 24.49 -4.43 -4.58
N SER A 258 25.22 -3.84 -3.64
CA SER A 258 26.44 -4.48 -3.09
C SER A 258 26.15 -5.84 -2.42
N PRO A 259 25.13 -5.99 -1.53
CA PRO A 259 24.78 -7.31 -0.97
C PRO A 259 24.24 -8.30 -2.03
N GLN A 260 23.55 -7.80 -3.06
CA GLN A 260 23.08 -8.61 -4.19
C GLN A 260 24.26 -9.15 -5.00
N ASP A 261 25.21 -8.28 -5.37
CA ASP A 261 26.42 -8.66 -6.11
C ASP A 261 27.32 -9.60 -5.30
N GLN A 262 27.45 -9.40 -3.98
CA GLN A 262 28.15 -10.35 -3.10
C GLN A 262 27.48 -11.74 -3.10
N ALA A 263 26.14 -11.81 -3.03
CA ALA A 263 25.40 -13.07 -3.07
C ALA A 263 25.50 -13.77 -4.45
N LEU A 264 25.59 -13.01 -5.54
CA LEU A 264 25.77 -13.53 -6.88
C LEU A 264 27.22 -13.95 -7.15
N ALA A 265 28.22 -13.22 -6.63
CA ALA A 265 29.62 -13.61 -6.67
C ALA A 265 29.85 -14.91 -5.89
N LEU A 266 29.25 -15.05 -4.71
CA LEU A 266 29.20 -16.30 -3.95
C LEU A 266 28.62 -17.46 -4.79
N ALA A 267 27.47 -17.23 -5.45
CA ALA A 267 26.85 -18.23 -6.31
C ALA A 267 27.75 -18.63 -7.49
N ALA A 268 28.43 -17.64 -8.09
CA ALA A 268 29.36 -17.85 -9.19
C ALA A 268 30.59 -18.67 -8.78
N SER A 269 31.21 -18.35 -7.63
CA SER A 269 32.34 -19.10 -7.06
C SER A 269 31.98 -20.54 -6.66
N LEU A 270 30.79 -20.75 -6.11
CA LEU A 270 30.29 -22.12 -5.82
C LEU A 270 29.98 -22.89 -7.11
N GLY A 271 29.50 -22.20 -8.15
CA GLY A 271 29.13 -22.80 -9.43
C GLY A 271 30.27 -22.97 -10.44
N GLY A 272 31.45 -22.40 -10.18
CA GLY A 272 32.56 -22.37 -11.15
C GLY A 272 32.25 -21.57 -12.43
N ILE A 273 31.36 -20.57 -12.35
CA ILE A 273 31.01 -19.68 -13.47
C ILE A 273 31.59 -18.28 -13.29
N ARG A 274 31.72 -17.52 -14.37
CA ARG A 274 32.23 -16.13 -14.34
C ARG A 274 31.09 -15.15 -14.55
N ILE A 275 30.99 -14.13 -13.70
CA ILE A 275 30.02 -13.04 -13.83
C ILE A 275 30.73 -11.68 -13.85
N PRO A 276 30.12 -10.61 -14.39
CA PRO A 276 30.63 -9.26 -14.21
C PRO A 276 30.65 -8.89 -12.71
N PRO A 277 31.73 -8.29 -12.18
CA PRO A 277 31.77 -7.85 -10.80
C PRO A 277 30.87 -6.61 -10.61
N ASN A 278 30.22 -6.52 -9.45
CA ASN A 278 29.49 -5.34 -8.99
C ASN A 278 28.44 -4.83 -10.00
N PHE A 279 27.70 -5.74 -10.63
CA PHE A 279 26.72 -5.40 -11.68
C PHE A 279 25.58 -4.55 -11.12
N TYR A 280 24.96 -4.95 -10.02
CA TYR A 280 23.85 -4.24 -9.40
C TYR A 280 24.26 -2.96 -8.65
N GLU A 281 25.53 -2.88 -8.21
CA GLU A 281 26.09 -1.69 -7.55
C GLU A 281 26.58 -0.63 -8.57
N LEU A 282 27.31 -1.02 -9.61
CA LEU A 282 28.13 -0.11 -10.43
C LEU A 282 27.79 -0.08 -11.93
N ASP A 283 26.99 -0.99 -12.48
CA ASP A 283 26.77 -1.04 -13.93
C ASP A 283 25.84 0.09 -14.43
N SER A 284 26.37 0.92 -15.32
CA SER A 284 25.66 2.07 -15.92
C SER A 284 24.61 1.68 -16.97
N ARG A 285 24.43 0.38 -17.25
CA ARG A 285 23.34 -0.14 -18.09
C ARG A 285 22.03 -0.34 -17.32
N LEU A 286 22.06 -0.50 -16.00
CA LEU A 286 20.86 -0.71 -15.18
C LEU A 286 19.72 0.30 -15.47
N PRO A 287 19.96 1.63 -15.59
CA PRO A 287 18.89 2.58 -15.88
C PRO A 287 18.28 2.45 -17.28
N ARG A 288 19.03 1.86 -18.23
CA ARG A 288 18.62 1.75 -19.64
C ARG A 288 17.60 0.63 -19.87
N ASN A 289 17.55 -0.36 -18.98
CA ASN A 289 16.68 -1.53 -19.10
C ASN A 289 15.18 -1.24 -18.89
N LEU A 290 14.83 0.00 -18.54
CA LEU A 290 13.45 0.50 -18.52
C LEU A 290 12.92 1.06 -19.86
N PHE A 291 13.80 1.37 -20.82
CA PHE A 291 13.48 2.27 -21.94
C PHE A 291 13.63 1.65 -23.33
N LYS A 292 13.49 0.31 -23.46
CA LYS A 292 13.03 -0.22 -24.76
C LYS A 292 11.59 0.21 -24.96
N GLU A 293 11.31 0.77 -26.13
CA GLU A 293 10.15 1.62 -26.38
C GLU A 293 8.80 0.96 -26.04
N SER A 294 8.12 1.53 -25.04
CA SER A 294 6.66 1.60 -24.89
C SER A 294 5.84 0.39 -25.38
N PHE A 295 5.64 -0.63 -24.54
CA PHE A 295 4.78 -1.81 -24.80
C PHE A 295 3.41 -1.46 -25.44
N PRO A 296 3.19 -1.64 -26.75
CA PRO A 296 1.89 -1.36 -27.37
C PRO A 296 0.98 -2.61 -27.38
N GLY A 297 1.58 -3.80 -27.33
CA GLY A 297 0.89 -5.08 -27.49
C GLY A 297 0.34 -5.70 -26.20
N ALA A 298 0.98 -5.48 -25.05
CA ALA A 298 0.60 -6.12 -23.79
C ALA A 298 -0.85 -5.81 -23.38
N VAL A 299 -1.26 -4.54 -23.50
CA VAL A 299 -2.61 -4.04 -23.15
C VAL A 299 -3.73 -4.78 -23.88
N LEU A 300 -3.50 -5.21 -25.14
CA LEU A 300 -4.51 -5.93 -25.94
C LEU A 300 -4.70 -7.39 -25.49
N PHE A 301 -3.69 -8.02 -24.92
CA PHE A 301 -3.79 -9.37 -24.37
C PHE A 301 -4.32 -9.39 -22.93
N GLU A 302 -4.05 -8.35 -22.14
CA GLU A 302 -4.61 -8.17 -20.79
C GLU A 302 -6.15 -8.13 -20.82
N GLU A 303 -6.78 -7.42 -21.78
CA GLU A 303 -8.24 -7.37 -21.91
C GLU A 303 -8.90 -8.74 -22.26
N THR A 304 -8.14 -9.67 -22.83
CA THR A 304 -8.66 -10.98 -23.26
C THR A 304 -8.40 -12.10 -22.26
N SER A 305 -7.33 -12.02 -21.46
CA SER A 305 -6.97 -12.99 -20.42
C SER A 305 -8.01 -13.09 -19.28
N HIS A 306 -8.64 -11.97 -18.90
CA HIS A 306 -9.40 -11.85 -17.65
C HIS A 306 -10.94 -11.86 -17.78
N ARG A 307 -11.51 -12.23 -18.94
CA ARG A 307 -12.98 -12.22 -19.14
C ARG A 307 -13.70 -13.42 -18.51
N ILE A 308 -13.81 -13.42 -17.18
CA ILE A 308 -14.98 -13.98 -16.51
C ILE A 308 -16.16 -13.04 -16.81
N ARG A 309 -17.07 -13.43 -17.70
CA ARG A 309 -18.20 -12.58 -18.12
C ARG A 309 -19.23 -12.40 -16.99
N ALA A 310 -19.36 -11.19 -16.48
CA ALA A 310 -20.63 -10.72 -15.92
C ALA A 310 -21.68 -10.47 -17.03
N THR A 311 -22.96 -10.48 -16.67
CA THR A 311 -24.11 -10.43 -17.59
C THR A 311 -24.48 -9.00 -18.05
N LYS A 312 -25.38 -8.92 -19.04
CA LYS A 312 -25.41 -7.88 -20.08
C LYS A 312 -26.39 -6.71 -19.84
N GLU A 313 -26.50 -6.17 -18.63
CA GLU A 313 -27.57 -5.19 -18.30
C GLU A 313 -27.14 -3.72 -18.10
N GLU A 314 -25.87 -3.42 -17.83
CA GLU A 314 -25.49 -2.06 -17.38
C GLU A 314 -25.38 -0.97 -18.48
N LYS A 315 -25.42 -1.33 -19.78
CA LYS A 315 -25.15 -0.35 -20.87
C LYS A 315 -26.27 0.66 -21.17
N LEU A 316 -27.42 0.57 -20.52
CA LEU A 316 -28.61 1.39 -20.84
C LEU A 316 -28.78 2.68 -20.01
N SER A 317 -28.01 2.91 -18.94
CA SER A 317 -28.25 4.06 -18.05
C SER A 317 -27.60 5.38 -18.49
N VAL A 318 -26.45 5.32 -19.18
CA VAL A 318 -25.58 6.49 -19.41
C VAL A 318 -26.19 7.51 -20.39
N GLN A 319 -26.85 7.06 -21.46
CA GLN A 319 -27.42 7.97 -22.46
C GLN A 319 -28.61 8.80 -21.94
N LYS A 320 -29.36 8.31 -20.94
CA LYS A 320 -30.46 9.08 -20.32
C LYS A 320 -29.98 10.27 -19.49
N VAL A 321 -28.72 10.27 -19.03
CA VAL A 321 -28.19 11.34 -18.16
C VAL A 321 -27.81 12.59 -18.96
N PHE A 322 -27.27 12.44 -20.16
CA PHE A 322 -26.86 13.58 -20.99
C PHE A 322 -28.04 14.42 -21.52
N GLY A 323 -29.20 13.81 -21.74
CA GLY A 323 -30.41 14.54 -22.16
C GLY A 323 -30.98 15.52 -21.11
N LEU A 324 -30.71 15.28 -19.82
CA LEU A 324 -31.21 16.13 -18.72
C LEU A 324 -30.36 17.38 -18.47
N LEU A 325 -29.09 17.41 -18.93
CA LEU A 325 -28.18 18.54 -18.73
C LEU A 325 -28.43 19.70 -19.71
N ALA A 326 -29.18 19.48 -20.80
CA ALA A 326 -29.39 20.46 -21.87
C ALA A 326 -30.51 21.49 -21.60
N GLN A 327 -31.19 21.46 -20.45
CA GLN A 327 -32.44 22.20 -20.23
C GLN A 327 -32.40 23.33 -19.19
N LEU A 328 -31.25 23.67 -18.61
CA LEU A 328 -31.16 24.68 -17.54
C LEU A 328 -30.54 25.99 -18.03
N LYS A 329 -31.35 27.06 -18.09
CA LYS A 329 -30.90 28.45 -18.30
C LYS A 329 -30.85 29.21 -16.97
N PRO A 330 -29.77 29.98 -16.67
CA PRO A 330 -29.70 30.83 -15.48
C PRO A 330 -30.39 32.19 -15.70
N GLY A 331 -31.10 32.68 -14.68
CA GLY A 331 -31.67 34.03 -14.63
C GLY A 331 -30.80 35.00 -13.83
N GLN A 332 -30.73 36.26 -14.26
CA GLN A 332 -30.00 37.35 -13.57
C GLN A 332 -30.88 38.07 -12.53
N VAL A 333 -30.29 38.49 -11.42
CA VAL A 333 -30.73 39.66 -10.61
C VAL A 333 -29.47 40.35 -10.05
N ASN A 334 -29.48 41.69 -9.98
CA ASN A 334 -28.30 42.52 -9.68
C ASN A 334 -28.06 42.81 -8.18
N GLU A 335 -26.77 43.08 -7.91
CA GLU A 335 -26.08 43.97 -6.95
C GLU A 335 -26.92 44.88 -6.00
N THR A 336 -26.46 45.31 -4.81
CA THR A 336 -25.10 45.45 -4.20
C THR A 336 -25.11 44.92 -2.73
N ALA A 337 -24.15 45.07 -1.80
CA ALA A 337 -22.86 45.77 -1.73
C ALA A 337 -21.87 45.13 -0.70
N ASN A 338 -20.57 45.34 -0.90
CA ASN A 338 -19.46 45.48 0.07
C ASN A 338 -19.49 44.72 1.42
N LEU A 339 -19.66 43.41 1.38
CA LEU A 339 -18.75 42.48 2.07
C LEU A 339 -17.77 41.91 1.03
N PRO A 340 -16.68 41.18 1.42
CA PRO A 340 -16.03 40.27 0.47
C PRO A 340 -17.13 39.40 -0.16
N SER A 341 -17.22 39.45 -1.50
CA SER A 341 -18.45 39.05 -2.17
C SER A 341 -18.77 37.58 -1.89
N ALA A 342 -20.04 37.21 -1.80
CA ALA A 342 -20.42 35.80 -1.74
C ALA A 342 -19.84 35.02 -2.96
N THR A 343 -19.64 35.74 -4.07
CA THR A 343 -18.92 35.32 -5.27
C THR A 343 -17.47 34.92 -4.99
N ASP A 344 -16.68 35.70 -4.24
CA ASP A 344 -15.28 35.39 -3.91
C ASP A 344 -15.14 34.09 -3.11
N ASP A 345 -15.94 33.90 -2.05
CA ASP A 345 -15.90 32.68 -1.24
C ASP A 345 -16.39 31.46 -2.05
N THR A 346 -17.41 31.63 -2.89
CA THR A 346 -17.87 30.59 -3.83
C THR A 346 -16.78 30.21 -4.83
N ILE A 347 -16.02 31.18 -5.36
CA ILE A 347 -14.88 30.94 -6.25
C ILE A 347 -13.79 30.15 -5.52
N LEU A 348 -13.43 30.53 -4.29
CA LEU A 348 -12.43 29.81 -3.48
C LEU A 348 -12.86 28.38 -3.11
N ARG A 349 -14.16 28.16 -2.84
CA ARG A 349 -14.72 26.83 -2.59
C ARG A 349 -14.65 25.95 -3.84
N ASN A 350 -14.98 26.49 -5.00
CA ASN A 350 -14.86 25.79 -6.29
C ASN A 350 -13.39 25.49 -6.65
N ASP A 351 -12.47 26.42 -6.37
CA ASP A 351 -11.03 26.21 -6.54
C ASP A 351 -10.50 25.10 -5.63
N ARG A 352 -10.92 25.05 -4.36
CA ARG A 352 -10.63 23.94 -3.43
C ARG A 352 -11.12 22.60 -4.00
N LEU A 353 -12.36 22.54 -4.48
CA LEU A 353 -12.91 21.30 -5.07
C LEU A 353 -12.11 20.85 -6.30
N ARG A 354 -11.69 21.80 -7.16
CA ARG A 354 -10.80 21.52 -8.30
C ARG A 354 -9.45 20.97 -7.84
N LYS A 355 -8.80 21.60 -6.86
CA LYS A 355 -7.51 21.14 -6.29
C LYS A 355 -7.60 19.73 -5.70
N ILE A 356 -8.71 19.39 -5.03
CA ILE A 356 -8.93 18.03 -4.52
C ILE A 356 -9.10 17.02 -5.66
N ALA A 357 -9.82 17.39 -6.74
CA ALA A 357 -9.97 16.52 -7.90
C ALA A 357 -8.63 16.30 -8.64
N SER A 358 -7.84 17.36 -8.86
CA SER A 358 -6.49 17.26 -9.42
C SER A 358 -5.58 16.38 -8.55
N TYR A 359 -5.55 16.61 -7.22
CA TYR A 359 -4.77 15.81 -6.29
C TYR A 359 -4.99 14.30 -6.46
N TRP A 360 -6.24 13.86 -6.55
CA TRP A 360 -6.56 12.43 -6.72
C TRP A 360 -6.24 11.90 -8.13
N HIS A 361 -6.39 12.71 -9.17
CA HIS A 361 -5.99 12.34 -10.53
C HIS A 361 -4.47 12.18 -10.62
N ASP A 362 -3.72 13.18 -10.15
CA ASP A 362 -2.26 13.22 -10.16
C ASP A 362 -1.68 12.07 -9.31
N LEU A 363 -2.25 11.79 -8.13
CA LEU A 363 -1.90 10.62 -7.32
C LEU A 363 -2.21 9.30 -8.06
N GLY A 364 -3.33 9.24 -8.78
CA GLY A 364 -3.70 8.07 -9.60
C GLY A 364 -2.69 7.78 -10.70
N GLU A 365 -2.36 8.78 -11.53
CA GLU A 365 -1.34 8.68 -12.59
C GLU A 365 0.03 8.29 -12.02
N LEU A 366 0.44 8.95 -10.93
CA LEU A 366 1.70 8.68 -10.23
C LEU A 366 1.77 7.22 -9.72
N LEU A 367 0.69 6.72 -9.12
CA LEU A 367 0.62 5.34 -8.63
C LEU A 367 0.60 4.33 -9.78
N SER A 368 -0.13 4.59 -10.86
CA SER A 368 -0.11 3.75 -12.07
C SER A 368 1.29 3.63 -12.68
N ALA A 369 2.08 4.70 -12.67
CA ALA A 369 3.46 4.69 -13.17
C ALA A 369 4.44 3.83 -12.34
N PHE A 370 4.14 3.61 -11.05
CA PHE A 370 4.92 2.70 -10.19
C PHE A 370 4.33 1.29 -10.11
N ILE A 371 3.01 1.19 -10.20
CA ILE A 371 2.23 -0.03 -9.98
C ILE A 371 1.21 -0.13 -11.12
N PRO A 372 1.58 -0.70 -12.29
CA PRO A 372 0.77 -0.66 -13.51
C PRO A 372 -0.65 -1.24 -13.42
N ASN A 373 -0.93 -1.98 -12.35
CA ASN A 373 -2.20 -2.67 -12.09
C ASN A 373 -3.00 -2.07 -10.91
N ILE A 374 -2.74 -0.83 -10.49
CA ILE A 374 -3.69 -0.10 -9.65
C ILE A 374 -4.88 0.34 -10.51
N THR A 375 -6.00 -0.36 -10.38
CA THR A 375 -7.27 0.09 -10.96
C THR A 375 -7.88 1.16 -10.06
N THR A 376 -7.54 2.42 -10.29
CA THR A 376 -8.09 3.57 -9.54
C THR A 376 -9.57 3.78 -9.87
N THR A 377 -10.47 2.98 -9.29
CA THR A 377 -11.90 3.00 -9.64
C THR A 377 -12.55 4.31 -9.17
N ALA A 378 -12.74 5.24 -10.10
CA ALA A 378 -13.36 6.55 -9.84
C ALA A 378 -14.88 6.41 -9.59
N HIS A 379 -15.26 6.04 -8.38
CA HIS A 379 -16.67 6.03 -7.98
C HIS A 379 -17.19 7.45 -7.74
N HIS A 380 -18.01 7.95 -8.67
CA HIS A 380 -18.77 9.19 -8.47
C HIS A 380 -19.81 9.02 -7.37
N ILE A 381 -19.50 9.45 -6.14
CA ILE A 381 -20.46 9.47 -5.04
C ILE A 381 -21.48 10.58 -5.28
N LYS A 382 -22.62 10.21 -5.85
CA LYS A 382 -23.72 11.12 -6.18
C LYS A 382 -24.56 11.44 -4.93
N VAL A 383 -24.00 12.24 -4.01
CA VAL A 383 -24.80 12.87 -2.95
C VAL A 383 -25.73 13.90 -3.60
N ILE A 384 -27.02 13.84 -3.28
CA ILE A 384 -28.02 14.75 -3.85
C ILE A 384 -27.70 16.18 -3.40
N GLY A 385 -27.34 17.05 -4.35
CA GLY A 385 -27.06 18.47 -4.12
C GLY A 385 -25.58 18.89 -4.11
N ALA A 386 -24.62 17.96 -4.00
CA ALA A 386 -23.19 18.28 -4.09
C ALA A 386 -22.37 17.14 -4.69
N GLN A 387 -21.67 17.40 -5.80
CA GLN A 387 -20.72 16.44 -6.36
C GLN A 387 -19.50 16.34 -5.44
N SER A 388 -19.36 15.21 -4.74
CA SER A 388 -18.17 14.87 -3.97
C SER A 388 -17.38 13.80 -4.74
N VAL A 389 -16.16 14.16 -5.15
CA VAL A 389 -15.19 13.20 -5.68
C VAL A 389 -14.48 12.58 -4.46
N GLY A 390 -14.74 11.30 -4.20
CA GLY A 390 -14.14 10.55 -3.11
C GLY A 390 -13.76 9.16 -3.59
N TYR A 391 -12.45 8.88 -3.65
CA TYR A 391 -11.92 7.60 -4.12
C TYR A 391 -11.94 6.58 -2.99
N PHE A 392 -12.91 5.66 -3.02
CA PHE A 392 -12.99 4.56 -2.07
C PHE A 392 -12.04 3.44 -2.48
N SER A 393 -10.98 3.21 -1.72
CA SER A 393 -10.30 1.91 -1.69
C SER A 393 -9.86 1.60 -0.26
N SER A 394 -10.46 0.53 0.27
CA SER A 394 -10.09 -0.10 1.55
C SER A 394 -8.91 -1.07 1.40
N GLU A 395 -8.40 -1.25 0.19
CA GLU A 395 -7.43 -2.30 -0.18
C GLU A 395 -5.97 -1.81 -0.08
N PHE A 396 -5.76 -0.49 0.05
CA PHE A 396 -4.41 0.09 0.08
C PHE A 396 -3.53 -0.32 1.26
N SER A 397 -4.07 -0.91 2.34
CA SER A 397 -3.36 -1.03 3.62
C SER A 397 -2.76 -2.41 3.95
N THR A 398 -2.96 -3.44 3.12
CA THR A 398 -2.55 -4.82 3.48
C THR A 398 -1.59 -5.52 2.52
N GLU A 399 -1.36 -5.00 1.31
CA GLU A 399 -0.69 -5.78 0.25
C GLU A 399 0.69 -5.26 -0.20
N PHE A 400 1.15 -4.12 0.31
CA PHE A 400 2.34 -3.45 -0.22
C PHE A 400 3.68 -3.78 0.46
N GLN A 401 3.73 -4.74 1.40
CA GLN A 401 4.98 -5.33 1.94
C GLN A 401 5.74 -6.16 0.87
N LEU A 402 6.16 -5.51 -0.19
CA LEU A 402 6.82 -6.06 -1.38
C LEU A 402 8.24 -5.50 -1.56
N SER A 403 8.66 -4.58 -0.69
CA SER A 403 9.92 -3.85 -0.79
C SER A 403 10.63 -3.81 0.56
N ASP A 404 11.91 -4.21 0.62
CA ASP A 404 12.75 -3.95 1.81
C ASP A 404 13.36 -2.52 1.77
N CYS A 405 12.66 -1.56 1.18
CA CYS A 405 13.00 -0.14 1.23
C CYS A 405 12.45 0.44 2.53
N TRP A 406 13.31 0.90 3.42
CA TRP A 406 12.91 1.35 4.75
C TRP A 406 13.12 2.85 4.96
N ASP A 407 14.04 3.48 4.24
CA ASP A 407 14.38 4.89 4.47
C ASP A 407 13.84 5.82 3.39
N TRP A 408 13.72 7.10 3.73
CA TRP A 408 13.13 8.14 2.89
C TRP A 408 13.83 8.29 1.55
N GLU A 409 15.14 8.05 1.52
CA GLU A 409 16.02 8.09 0.35
C GLU A 409 15.72 6.95 -0.64
N ASP A 410 15.03 5.89 -0.20
CA ASP A 410 14.62 4.78 -1.05
C ASP A 410 13.29 5.06 -1.81
N LEU A 411 12.62 6.20 -1.55
CA LEU A 411 11.41 6.61 -2.27
C LEU A 411 11.74 7.13 -3.68
N PRO A 412 10.93 6.80 -4.71
CA PRO A 412 11.09 7.41 -6.04
C PRO A 412 10.96 8.94 -5.98
N ASP A 413 11.87 9.67 -6.64
CA ASP A 413 11.87 11.14 -6.62
C ASP A 413 10.50 11.77 -7.00
N PRO A 414 9.73 11.28 -8.01
CA PRO A 414 8.40 11.84 -8.30
C PRO A 414 7.39 11.68 -7.14
N LEU A 415 7.52 10.64 -6.32
CA LEU A 415 6.68 10.43 -5.13
C LEU A 415 7.11 11.33 -3.97
N VAL A 416 8.42 11.56 -3.83
CA VAL A 416 8.98 12.56 -2.90
C VAL A 416 8.50 13.96 -3.27
N GLU A 417 8.63 14.36 -4.54
CA GLU A 417 8.18 15.65 -5.05
C GLU A 417 6.68 15.85 -4.84
N PHE A 418 5.86 14.86 -5.22
CA PHE A 418 4.41 14.89 -5.03
C PHE A 418 4.03 15.04 -3.55
N THR A 419 4.69 14.31 -2.65
CA THR A 419 4.48 14.41 -1.19
C THR A 419 4.85 15.79 -0.67
N GLN A 420 6.00 16.34 -1.09
CA GLN A 420 6.49 17.64 -0.65
C GLN A 420 5.73 18.83 -1.24
N ALA A 421 5.02 18.63 -2.35
CA ALA A 421 4.15 19.64 -2.95
C ALA A 421 2.89 19.90 -2.10
N GLN A 422 2.42 18.92 -1.33
CA GLN A 422 1.18 19.04 -0.55
C GLN A 422 1.34 19.98 0.64
N ASP A 423 0.68 21.13 0.60
CA ASP A 423 0.76 22.12 1.68
C ASP A 423 0.30 21.56 3.04
N GLY A 424 -0.74 20.74 3.06
CA GLY A 424 -1.26 20.16 4.30
C GLY A 424 -0.57 18.88 4.76
N LEU A 425 0.55 18.50 4.14
CA LEU A 425 1.50 17.54 4.70
C LEU A 425 2.71 18.22 5.35
N LYS A 426 2.80 19.56 5.29
CA LYS A 426 3.93 20.31 5.86
C LYS A 426 3.75 20.46 7.38
N PHE A 427 4.88 20.51 8.09
CA PHE A 427 4.94 20.85 9.50
C PHE A 427 5.43 22.29 9.62
N ASN A 428 4.54 23.23 9.96
CA ASN A 428 4.91 24.65 10.09
C ASN A 428 5.63 25.16 8.82
N ARG A 429 5.04 24.87 7.65
CA ARG A 429 5.53 25.12 6.28
C ARG A 429 6.83 24.37 5.89
N ARG A 430 7.44 23.59 6.79
CA ARG A 430 8.54 22.66 6.46
C ARG A 430 7.99 21.43 5.73
N LYS A 431 8.61 21.10 4.59
CA LYS A 431 8.33 19.87 3.83
C LYS A 431 8.67 18.61 4.66
N ILE A 432 7.91 17.53 4.47
CA ILE A 432 8.32 16.18 4.88
C ILE A 432 9.64 15.84 4.17
N SER A 433 10.65 15.42 4.93
CA SER A 433 11.98 15.14 4.39
C SER A 433 12.66 13.94 5.06
N SER A 434 11.89 13.06 5.72
CA SER A 434 12.40 11.90 6.44
C SER A 434 11.31 10.86 6.65
N ARG A 435 11.70 9.61 6.99
CA ARG A 435 10.78 8.56 7.42
C ARG A 435 10.00 9.01 8.67
N THR A 436 10.68 9.57 9.66
CA THR A 436 10.06 10.02 10.91
C THR A 436 8.99 11.09 10.68
N ASP A 437 9.18 12.01 9.73
CA ASP A 437 8.14 12.96 9.33
C ASP A 437 6.89 12.26 8.75
N LEU A 438 7.06 11.20 7.95
CA LEU A 438 5.94 10.37 7.45
C LEU A 438 5.25 9.59 8.57
N GLU A 439 6.00 9.01 9.51
CA GLU A 439 5.44 8.27 10.66
C GLU A 439 4.60 9.21 11.54
N VAL A 440 5.09 10.43 11.81
CA VAL A 440 4.31 11.47 12.51
C VAL A 440 3.07 11.87 11.69
N ALA A 441 3.19 12.08 10.38
CA ALA A 441 2.04 12.39 9.52
C ALA A 441 0.99 11.27 9.53
N PHE A 442 1.41 10.01 9.47
CA PHE A 442 0.55 8.82 9.54
C PHE A 442 -0.28 8.79 10.83
N TYR A 443 0.36 9.02 11.98
CA TYR A 443 -0.34 9.11 13.27
C TYR A 443 -1.31 10.30 13.34
N LEU A 444 -0.94 11.46 12.79
CA LEU A 444 -1.79 12.66 12.82
C LEU A 444 -3.01 12.59 11.91
N LEU A 445 -2.95 11.83 10.80
CA LEU A 445 -4.04 11.79 9.82
C LEU A 445 -5.25 10.93 10.25
N GLN A 446 -5.16 10.17 11.36
CA GLN A 446 -6.22 9.35 11.99
C GLN A 446 -6.94 8.29 11.11
N LYS A 447 -6.75 8.31 9.79
CA LYS A 447 -7.33 7.38 8.81
C LYS A 447 -6.41 6.25 8.43
N CYS A 448 -5.12 6.41 8.69
CA CYS A 448 -4.13 5.35 8.60
C CYS A 448 -4.46 4.23 9.60
N LYS A 449 -4.20 2.97 9.22
CA LYS A 449 -4.41 1.78 10.05
C LYS A 449 -3.11 1.00 10.19
N GLY A 450 -2.90 0.36 11.34
CA GLY A 450 -1.69 -0.40 11.63
C GLY A 450 -0.59 0.44 12.28
N SER A 451 0.61 -0.12 12.36
CA SER A 451 1.80 0.49 12.94
C SER A 451 2.76 0.93 11.83
N PRO A 452 3.04 2.24 11.65
CA PRO A 452 3.85 2.72 10.53
C PRO A 452 5.30 2.17 10.56
N GLU A 453 5.81 1.78 11.73
CA GLU A 453 7.12 1.15 11.93
C GLU A 453 7.20 -0.25 11.26
N THR A 454 6.07 -0.88 10.96
CA THR A 454 5.97 -2.19 10.30
C THR A 454 5.77 -2.09 8.78
N LEU A 455 5.63 -0.88 8.27
CA LEU A 455 5.45 -0.59 6.84
C LEU A 455 6.81 -0.20 6.23
N ASP A 456 7.11 -0.77 5.07
CA ASP A 456 8.16 -0.24 4.21
C ASP A 456 7.84 1.21 3.80
N ILE A 457 8.86 1.96 3.39
CA ILE A 457 8.74 3.40 3.17
C ILE A 457 7.72 3.75 2.07
N LEU A 458 7.60 2.90 1.04
CA LEU A 458 6.69 3.12 -0.08
C LEU A 458 5.24 2.93 0.38
N THR A 459 4.95 1.84 1.09
CA THR A 459 3.65 1.60 1.73
C THR A 459 3.28 2.72 2.70
N LEU A 460 4.24 3.19 3.50
CA LEU A 460 4.04 4.29 4.45
C LEU A 460 3.68 5.60 3.72
N ALA A 461 4.44 5.98 2.70
CA ALA A 461 4.21 7.19 1.91
C ALA A 461 2.83 7.17 1.20
N ILE A 462 2.49 6.05 0.55
CA ILE A 462 1.18 5.87 -0.11
C ILE A 462 0.03 5.94 0.91
N SER A 463 0.20 5.34 2.09
CA SER A 463 -0.80 5.39 3.17
C SER A 463 -1.02 6.81 3.69
N VAL A 464 0.05 7.59 3.87
CA VAL A 464 -0.01 9.01 4.26
C VAL A 464 -0.69 9.85 3.19
N LEU A 465 -0.34 9.67 1.91
CA LEU A 465 -0.97 10.38 0.79
C LEU A 465 -2.47 10.07 0.70
N ALA A 466 -2.87 8.80 0.69
CA ALA A 466 -4.27 8.42 0.65
C ALA A 466 -5.07 9.01 1.83
N ALA A 467 -4.53 8.95 3.06
CA ALA A 467 -5.16 9.53 4.25
C ALA A 467 -5.25 11.07 4.19
N TYR A 468 -4.24 11.74 3.62
CA TYR A 468 -4.26 13.17 3.35
C TYR A 468 -5.35 13.55 2.33
N GLY A 469 -5.45 12.81 1.22
CA GLY A 469 -6.52 12.96 0.22
C GLY A 469 -7.91 12.88 0.86
N TRP A 470 -8.12 11.93 1.77
CA TRP A 470 -9.36 11.82 2.56
C TRP A 470 -9.61 12.99 3.50
N MET A 471 -8.56 13.47 4.18
CA MET A 471 -8.64 14.63 5.07
C MET A 471 -9.11 15.87 4.29
N ILE A 472 -8.48 16.16 3.13
CA ILE A 472 -8.81 17.34 2.34
C ILE A 472 -10.16 17.21 1.62
N ALA A 473 -10.56 16.00 1.20
CA ALA A 473 -11.85 15.75 0.54
C ALA A 473 -13.06 15.78 1.49
N ARG A 474 -12.84 15.73 2.81
CA ARG A 474 -13.91 15.60 3.82
C ARG A 474 -15.01 16.66 3.65
N PRO A 475 -16.27 16.27 3.39
CA PRO A 475 -17.38 17.20 3.29
C PRO A 475 -17.72 17.79 4.67
N ARG A 476 -18.19 19.03 4.66
CA ARG A 476 -18.58 19.77 5.87
C ARG A 476 -20.10 19.74 6.04
N LYS A 477 -20.57 19.85 7.27
CA LYS A 477 -22.00 20.00 7.55
C LYS A 477 -22.44 21.38 7.05
N PRO A 478 -23.50 21.52 6.23
CA PRO A 478 -23.90 22.81 5.65
C PRO A 478 -24.02 23.93 6.68
N CYS A 479 -24.70 23.68 7.80
CA CYS A 479 -24.87 24.66 8.88
C CYS A 479 -23.58 25.15 9.56
N VAL A 480 -22.47 24.42 9.44
CA VAL A 480 -21.14 24.85 9.90
C VAL A 480 -20.43 25.61 8.78
N ASP A 481 -20.60 25.13 7.54
CA ASP A 481 -19.95 25.66 6.34
C ASP A 481 -20.43 27.08 5.99
N ASP A 482 -21.71 27.39 6.22
CA ASP A 482 -22.32 28.72 6.05
C ASP A 482 -21.74 29.80 6.99
N MET A 483 -21.16 29.38 8.12
CA MET A 483 -20.57 30.26 9.14
C MET A 483 -19.10 30.59 8.87
N LEU A 484 -18.55 30.10 7.76
CA LEU A 484 -17.12 30.11 7.48
C LEU A 484 -16.85 30.67 6.09
N ILE A 485 -15.64 31.21 5.92
CA ILE A 485 -15.10 31.65 4.64
C ILE A 485 -13.70 31.09 4.44
N LEU A 486 -13.36 30.80 3.19
CA LEU A 486 -11.98 30.61 2.76
C LEU A 486 -11.30 31.97 2.58
N ARG A 487 -9.97 31.96 2.52
CA ARG A 487 -9.16 33.15 2.22
C ARG A 487 -8.14 32.86 1.14
N LYS A 488 -7.64 33.94 0.52
CA LYS A 488 -6.47 33.92 -0.36
C LYS A 488 -5.18 33.98 0.48
N SER A 489 -4.06 33.63 -0.14
CA SER A 489 -2.71 33.83 0.39
C SER A 489 -2.52 35.21 1.04
N PRO A 490 -1.82 35.32 2.20
CA PRO A 490 -1.08 34.26 2.90
C PRO A 490 -1.90 33.47 3.94
N ASN A 491 -3.24 33.62 3.93
CA ASN A 491 -4.16 33.09 4.95
C ASN A 491 -4.96 31.85 4.49
N ASP A 492 -4.64 31.33 3.31
CA ASP A 492 -5.13 30.05 2.77
C ASP A 492 -4.51 28.85 3.49
N ILE A 493 -3.22 28.94 3.86
CA ILE A 493 -2.47 27.89 4.55
C ILE A 493 -2.08 28.34 5.97
N VAL A 494 -2.60 27.64 6.98
CA VAL A 494 -2.36 27.95 8.40
C VAL A 494 -1.48 26.89 9.07
N PRO A 495 -0.29 27.27 9.57
CA PRO A 495 0.52 26.43 10.45
C PRO A 495 -0.22 26.03 11.72
N ARG A 496 -0.15 24.75 12.10
CA ARG A 496 -0.83 24.22 13.29
C ARG A 496 0.16 23.71 14.35
N LYS A 497 -0.19 23.93 15.62
CA LYS A 497 0.48 23.35 16.80
C LYS A 497 -0.59 22.87 17.78
N CYS A 498 -0.29 21.80 18.51
CA CYS A 498 -1.15 21.34 19.60
C CYS A 498 -1.19 22.39 20.72
N SER A 499 -2.38 22.80 21.16
CA SER A 499 -2.54 23.81 22.21
C SER A 499 -2.09 23.33 23.60
N GLU A 500 -2.05 22.01 23.83
CA GLU A 500 -1.70 21.44 25.14
C GLU A 500 -0.20 21.16 25.27
N CYS A 501 0.40 20.52 24.27
CA CYS A 501 1.82 20.10 24.32
C CYS A 501 2.76 20.90 23.41
N GLY A 502 2.26 21.89 22.65
CA GLY A 502 3.06 22.74 21.76
C GLY A 502 3.66 22.06 20.52
N LYS A 503 3.58 20.71 20.43
CA LYS A 503 4.09 19.92 19.31
C LYS A 503 3.47 20.38 18.00
N GLU A 504 4.27 20.37 16.94
CA GLU A 504 3.83 20.70 15.59
C GLU A 504 2.75 19.71 15.13
N GLN A 505 1.87 20.20 14.26
CA GLN A 505 0.82 19.43 13.60
C GLN A 505 0.96 19.67 12.09
N LEU A 506 0.34 18.81 11.28
CA LEU A 506 0.23 19.07 9.85
C LEU A 506 -0.50 20.39 9.60
N ASP A 507 0.00 21.22 8.70
CA ASP A 507 -0.61 22.51 8.33
C ASP A 507 -2.03 22.30 7.78
N ASP A 508 -2.89 23.31 7.87
CA ASP A 508 -4.22 23.30 7.24
C ASP A 508 -4.12 23.92 5.83
N PRO A 509 -4.23 23.14 4.74
CA PRO A 509 -4.07 23.63 3.36
C PRO A 509 -5.30 24.37 2.83
N PHE A 510 -6.40 24.31 3.57
CA PHE A 510 -7.66 24.96 3.21
C PHE A 510 -8.21 25.63 4.46
N ALA A 511 -7.47 26.61 5.00
CA ALA A 511 -7.80 27.23 6.28
C ALA A 511 -9.12 28.02 6.22
N TYR A 512 -10.03 27.72 7.16
CA TYR A 512 -11.32 28.41 7.27
C TYR A 512 -11.34 29.41 8.42
N TRP A 513 -11.96 30.55 8.12
CA TRP A 513 -12.04 31.70 9.00
C TRP A 513 -13.51 31.97 9.34
N SER A 514 -13.78 32.50 10.52
CA SER A 514 -15.15 32.83 10.93
C SER A 514 -15.72 33.95 10.08
N LYS A 515 -16.87 33.71 9.42
CA LYS A 515 -17.58 34.73 8.62
C LYS A 515 -18.00 35.94 9.48
N PHE A 516 -18.26 35.70 10.77
CA PHE A 516 -18.65 36.72 11.76
C PHE A 516 -17.46 37.35 12.50
N ASP A 517 -16.25 36.79 12.35
CA ASP A 517 -15.02 37.30 12.95
C ASP A 517 -13.85 36.91 12.04
N PRO A 518 -13.62 37.68 10.94
CA PRO A 518 -12.65 37.30 9.94
C PRO A 518 -11.21 37.26 10.46
N SER A 519 -10.93 37.82 11.65
CA SER A 519 -9.61 37.72 12.29
C SER A 519 -9.32 36.33 12.87
N ARG A 520 -10.36 35.51 13.07
CA ARG A 520 -10.29 34.28 13.85
C ARG A 520 -10.33 33.03 12.97
N TYR A 521 -9.16 32.41 12.83
CA TYR A 521 -9.03 31.05 12.32
C TYR A 521 -9.87 30.10 13.19
N LYS A 522 -10.63 29.21 12.53
CA LYS A 522 -11.51 28.25 13.20
C LYS A 522 -10.97 26.85 12.93
N ASN A 523 -10.06 26.39 13.80
CA ASN A 523 -9.74 24.96 13.87
C ASN A 523 -10.99 24.22 14.39
N LEU A 524 -11.71 23.55 13.49
CA LEU A 524 -13.09 23.09 13.68
C LEU A 524 -13.22 21.66 14.21
N GLU A 525 -12.12 21.11 14.70
CA GLU A 525 -12.11 19.90 15.52
C GLU A 525 -12.61 20.21 16.93
N HIS A 526 -13.85 20.72 17.02
CA HIS A 526 -14.66 20.53 18.20
C HIS A 526 -14.97 19.03 18.28
N PRO A 527 -14.42 18.30 19.27
CA PRO A 527 -14.49 16.85 19.27
C PRO A 527 -15.95 16.37 19.25
N VAL A 528 -16.20 15.32 18.45
CA VAL A 528 -17.53 14.71 18.31
C VAL A 528 -17.91 13.96 19.59
N GLU A 529 -16.91 13.49 20.33
CA GLU A 529 -17.04 12.78 21.59
C GLU A 529 -16.07 13.41 22.61
N LEU A 530 -16.56 13.66 23.82
CA LEU A 530 -15.80 14.28 24.89
C LEU A 530 -15.85 13.42 26.16
N GLU A 531 -14.71 13.29 26.83
CA GLU A 531 -14.71 12.89 28.23
C GLU A 531 -15.33 14.01 29.08
N VAL A 532 -16.37 13.65 29.83
CA VAL A 532 -17.06 14.54 30.77
C VAL A 532 -16.96 13.99 32.18
N LYS A 533 -16.73 14.86 33.15
CA LYS A 533 -16.60 14.53 34.57
C LYS A 533 -17.92 14.80 35.28
N CYS A 534 -18.33 13.88 36.15
CA CYS A 534 -19.44 14.07 37.07
C CYS A 534 -19.16 15.30 37.97
N GLN A 535 -20.18 16.12 38.23
CA GLN A 535 -20.12 17.25 39.16
C GLN A 535 -20.85 16.95 40.49
N GLY A 536 -20.99 15.67 40.83
CA GLY A 536 -21.45 15.25 42.15
C GLY A 536 -20.36 15.45 43.19
N GLU A 537 -20.75 15.81 44.41
CA GLU A 537 -19.83 15.99 45.53
C GLU A 537 -19.00 14.72 45.75
N ASN A 538 -17.67 14.87 45.87
CA ASN A 538 -16.68 13.80 45.98
C ASN A 538 -16.68 12.73 44.85
N CYS A 539 -17.34 13.00 43.71
CA CYS A 539 -17.42 12.03 42.62
C CYS A 539 -16.35 12.24 41.53
N GLN A 540 -15.48 11.24 41.34
CA GLN A 540 -14.47 11.21 40.26
C GLN A 540 -14.88 10.33 39.06
N GLU A 541 -16.17 10.12 38.83
CA GLU A 541 -16.65 9.37 37.65
C GLU A 541 -16.51 10.21 36.37
N THR A 542 -15.91 9.61 35.34
CA THR A 542 -15.81 10.20 34.00
C THR A 542 -16.45 9.25 32.98
N LYS A 543 -16.88 9.81 31.84
CA LYS A 543 -17.35 9.01 30.69
C LYS A 543 -17.26 9.79 29.40
N THR A 544 -17.15 9.07 28.29
CA THR A 544 -17.23 9.65 26.94
C THR A 544 -18.68 9.90 26.55
N VAL A 545 -19.01 11.10 26.06
CA VAL A 545 -20.34 11.44 25.53
C VAL A 545 -20.24 12.13 24.18
N LYS A 546 -21.23 11.88 23.31
CA LYS A 546 -21.38 12.60 22.04
C LYS A 546 -21.65 14.09 22.31
N ALA A 547 -20.70 14.93 21.93
CA ALA A 547 -20.69 16.34 22.29
C ALA A 547 -21.80 17.12 21.57
N ARG A 548 -22.42 18.04 22.31
CA ARG A 548 -23.50 18.91 21.81
C ARG A 548 -23.07 20.36 21.94
N TRP A 549 -22.70 20.97 20.83
CA TRP A 549 -22.17 22.34 20.78
C TRP A 549 -23.26 23.37 20.44
N THR A 550 -23.15 24.57 21.01
CA THR A 550 -24.03 25.71 20.70
C THR A 550 -23.54 26.53 19.50
N GLY A 551 -24.46 27.17 18.76
CA GLY A 551 -24.15 28.12 17.68
C GLY A 551 -23.67 29.51 18.09
N HIS A 552 -23.24 29.72 19.35
CA HIS A 552 -22.63 30.98 19.77
C HIS A 552 -21.30 31.21 19.01
N ALA A 553 -20.90 32.49 18.82
CA ALA A 553 -19.63 32.85 18.17
C ALA A 553 -18.38 32.18 18.77
N THR A 554 -18.40 31.89 20.07
CA THR A 554 -17.56 30.88 20.72
C THR A 554 -18.46 29.72 21.16
N PRO A 555 -18.39 28.55 20.49
CA PRO A 555 -19.23 27.41 20.82
C PRO A 555 -19.03 26.95 22.26
N LYS A 556 -20.15 26.60 22.92
CA LYS A 556 -20.21 26.11 24.29
C LYS A 556 -20.74 24.68 24.29
N PHE A 557 -20.22 23.85 25.17
CA PHE A 557 -20.74 22.50 25.39
C PHE A 557 -22.07 22.58 26.16
N VAL A 558 -23.13 21.98 25.63
CA VAL A 558 -24.41 21.87 26.34
C VAL A 558 -24.28 20.79 27.41
N VAL A 559 -24.24 21.23 28.67
CA VAL A 559 -24.17 20.33 29.82
C VAL A 559 -25.32 19.35 29.76
N ALA A 560 -25.00 18.08 29.91
CA ALA A 560 -25.97 17.01 29.99
C ALA A 560 -26.16 16.60 31.46
N VAL A 561 -27.42 16.41 31.85
CA VAL A 561 -27.78 15.87 33.16
C VAL A 561 -28.03 14.37 32.98
N HIS A 562 -27.20 13.54 33.61
CA HIS A 562 -27.31 12.09 33.56
C HIS A 562 -27.17 11.51 34.98
N PRO A 563 -27.76 10.34 35.25
CA PRO A 563 -27.41 9.58 36.44
C PRO A 563 -25.90 9.29 36.47
N CYS A 564 -25.34 9.35 37.67
CA CYS A 564 -23.99 8.92 38.01
C CYS A 564 -24.06 7.59 38.73
N VAL A 565 -23.25 6.61 38.30
CA VAL A 565 -23.27 5.26 38.86
C VAL A 565 -22.77 5.28 40.29
N LYS A 566 -21.72 6.07 40.59
CA LYS A 566 -21.13 6.16 41.92
C LYS A 566 -21.98 6.92 42.94
N SER A 567 -22.61 8.04 42.56
CA SER A 567 -23.40 8.85 43.50
C SER A 567 -24.89 8.51 43.51
N SER A 568 -25.38 7.72 42.55
CA SER A 568 -26.81 7.47 42.28
C SER A 568 -27.67 8.72 42.01
N LEU A 569 -27.07 9.92 41.99
CA LEU A 569 -27.75 11.19 41.73
C LEU A 569 -27.67 11.56 40.25
N ARG A 570 -28.66 12.34 39.79
CA ARG A 570 -28.60 13.03 38.49
C ARG A 570 -27.75 14.28 38.62
N THR A 571 -26.54 14.24 38.08
CA THR A 571 -25.55 15.30 38.18
C THR A 571 -25.32 15.99 36.83
N ASN A 572 -24.70 17.16 36.86
CA ASN A 572 -24.15 17.80 35.67
C ASN A 572 -22.89 17.04 35.22
N TRP A 573 -22.73 16.86 33.90
CA TRP A 573 -21.54 16.26 33.29
C TRP A 573 -20.82 17.31 32.44
N ILE A 574 -19.60 17.67 32.85
CA ILE A 574 -18.86 18.81 32.32
C ILE A 574 -17.51 18.34 31.76
N PRO A 575 -17.16 18.72 30.52
CA PRO A 575 -15.84 18.43 29.97
C PRO A 575 -14.80 19.40 30.56
N THR A 576 -13.57 18.92 30.73
CA THR A 576 -12.47 19.75 31.25
C THR A 576 -12.02 20.75 30.17
N GLY A 577 -11.79 22.02 30.51
CA GLY A 577 -11.20 23.01 29.60
C GLY A 577 -12.13 23.70 28.58
N TYR A 578 -13.41 23.31 28.47
CA TYR A 578 -14.34 23.91 27.50
C TYR A 578 -15.41 24.80 28.17
N PRO A 579 -15.79 25.94 27.54
CA PRO A 579 -16.90 26.75 28.03
C PRO A 579 -18.22 25.99 27.89
N THR A 580 -19.07 26.04 28.91
CA THR A 580 -20.32 25.26 28.95
C THR A 580 -21.58 26.13 28.99
N ILE A 581 -22.73 25.50 28.73
CA ILE A 581 -24.05 26.09 28.98
C ILE A 581 -24.96 25.09 29.71
N GLN A 582 -25.52 25.55 30.84
CA GLN A 582 -26.46 24.81 31.67
C GLN A 582 -27.75 24.47 30.90
N SER A 583 -28.26 23.24 31.07
CA SER A 583 -29.48 22.77 30.39
C SER A 583 -30.71 23.62 30.76
N ALA A 584 -30.73 24.26 31.94
CA ALA A 584 -31.78 25.19 32.33
C ALA A 584 -31.98 26.36 31.34
N LYS A 585 -30.89 26.91 30.77
CA LYS A 585 -30.99 27.97 29.74
C LYS A 585 -31.57 27.45 28.42
N LEU A 586 -31.37 26.15 28.13
CA LEU A 586 -32.04 25.47 27.03
C LEU A 586 -33.54 25.33 27.34
N SER A 587 -33.93 24.90 28.55
CA SER A 587 -35.34 24.79 28.96
C SER A 587 -36.12 26.10 28.84
N THR A 588 -35.55 27.24 29.23
CA THR A 588 -36.20 28.57 29.07
C THR A 588 -36.43 28.93 27.61
N LEU A 589 -35.45 28.66 26.74
CA LEU A 589 -35.58 28.91 25.30
C LEU A 589 -36.59 27.96 24.64
N TRP A 590 -36.65 26.70 25.09
CA TRP A 590 -37.66 25.72 24.66
C TRP A 590 -39.07 26.05 25.15
N LYS A 591 -39.22 26.71 26.31
CA LYS A 591 -40.51 27.28 26.73
C LYS A 591 -40.98 28.33 25.73
N ARG A 592 -40.11 29.29 25.36
CA ARG A 592 -40.43 30.31 24.35
C ARG A 592 -40.80 29.72 22.98
N PHE A 593 -40.13 28.64 22.53
CA PHE A 593 -40.52 27.95 21.30
C PHE A 593 -41.92 27.31 21.39
N ARG A 594 -42.31 26.71 22.52
CA ARG A 594 -43.68 26.17 22.72
C ARG A 594 -44.75 27.25 22.75
N GLU A 595 -44.39 28.46 23.17
CA GLU A 595 -45.28 29.62 23.23
C GLU A 595 -45.40 30.35 21.89
N ALA A 596 -44.65 29.95 20.85
CA ALA A 596 -44.72 30.54 19.53
C ALA A 596 -45.96 30.01 18.76
N PRO A 597 -46.88 30.89 18.31
CA PRO A 597 -48.08 30.46 17.60
C PRO A 597 -47.76 29.62 16.35
N GLY A 598 -48.40 28.46 16.24
CA GLY A 598 -48.24 27.53 15.11
C GLY A 598 -46.94 26.71 15.10
N PHE A 599 -46.05 26.84 16.10
CA PHE A 599 -44.78 26.08 16.14
C PHE A 599 -44.81 24.94 17.17
N ASP A 600 -45.18 23.75 16.70
CA ASP A 600 -45.12 22.53 17.51
C ASP A 600 -43.68 22.03 17.65
N VAL A 601 -43.00 22.49 18.71
CA VAL A 601 -41.58 22.20 18.97
C VAL A 601 -41.27 20.69 19.08
N THR A 602 -42.25 19.81 19.30
CA THR A 602 -41.99 18.35 19.38
C THR A 602 -41.68 17.74 18.03
N ARG A 603 -42.04 18.41 16.92
CA ARG A 603 -41.81 17.95 15.54
C ARG A 603 -40.42 18.26 15.00
N TYR A 604 -39.55 18.92 15.77
CA TYR A 604 -38.28 19.46 15.26
C TYR A 604 -37.05 18.91 16.02
N PRO A 605 -35.90 18.73 15.35
CA PRO A 605 -34.77 18.00 15.90
C PRO A 605 -34.05 18.80 16.98
N ARG A 606 -33.62 18.14 18.07
CA ARG A 606 -32.97 18.77 19.26
C ARG A 606 -31.55 19.31 19.00
N ARG A 607 -31.42 20.34 18.14
CA ARG A 607 -30.19 20.95 17.59
C ARG A 607 -29.71 22.23 18.31
N PRO A 608 -28.77 22.17 19.27
CA PRO A 608 -28.32 23.34 20.03
C PRO A 608 -27.45 24.31 19.24
N ASP A 609 -26.85 23.83 18.16
CA ASP A 609 -26.20 24.61 17.12
C ASP A 609 -27.17 25.64 16.51
N ILE A 610 -28.46 25.30 16.38
CA ILE A 610 -29.50 26.19 15.88
C ILE A 610 -30.10 27.04 17.02
N TYR A 611 -30.47 26.43 18.16
CA TYR A 611 -31.12 27.14 19.28
C TYR A 611 -30.31 28.33 19.81
N PHE A 612 -29.01 28.14 19.92
CA PHE A 612 -28.10 29.10 20.52
C PHE A 612 -27.31 29.90 19.48
N ASN A 613 -27.72 29.86 18.21
CA ASN A 613 -27.17 30.76 17.23
C ASN A 613 -27.67 32.20 17.49
N THR A 614 -26.80 33.03 18.06
CA THR A 614 -27.11 34.41 18.43
C THR A 614 -27.17 35.37 17.24
N SER A 615 -26.66 34.99 16.06
CA SER A 615 -26.88 35.79 14.84
C SER A 615 -28.28 35.61 14.26
N LEU A 616 -29.02 34.57 14.67
CA LEU A 616 -30.42 34.37 14.32
C LEU A 616 -31.36 35.02 15.36
N GLY A 617 -32.26 35.88 14.90
CA GLY A 617 -33.44 36.29 15.63
C GLY A 617 -34.39 35.10 15.90
N PHE A 618 -35.36 35.27 16.79
CA PHE A 618 -36.22 34.16 17.24
C PHE A 618 -36.94 33.43 16.08
N SER A 619 -37.55 34.18 15.16
CA SER A 619 -38.20 33.63 13.95
C SER A 619 -37.20 32.95 13.00
N GLY A 620 -35.97 33.46 12.90
CA GLY A 620 -34.90 32.84 12.11
C GLY A 620 -34.48 31.48 12.66
N ARG A 621 -34.51 31.31 13.99
CA ARG A 621 -34.27 29.99 14.63
C ARG A 621 -35.42 29.03 14.39
N ILE A 622 -36.66 29.50 14.38
CA ILE A 622 -37.84 28.69 13.98
C ILE A 622 -37.66 28.20 12.54
N ALA A 623 -37.38 29.10 11.59
CA ALA A 623 -37.17 28.73 10.19
C ALA A 623 -36.03 27.71 10.00
N ALA A 624 -34.90 27.91 10.68
CA ALA A 624 -33.77 26.98 10.63
C ALA A 624 -34.09 25.60 11.24
N LEU A 625 -35.00 25.51 12.22
CA LEU A 625 -35.46 24.24 12.77
C LEU A 625 -36.43 23.51 11.83
N ILE A 626 -37.30 24.25 11.14
CA ILE A 626 -38.18 23.72 10.11
C ILE A 626 -37.35 23.12 8.96
N GLU A 627 -36.37 23.86 8.47
CA GLU A 627 -35.48 23.37 7.41
C GLU A 627 -34.62 22.18 7.89
N ALA A 628 -34.11 22.21 9.12
CA ALA A 628 -33.39 21.08 9.68
C ALA A 628 -34.24 19.81 9.82
N GLN A 629 -35.55 19.94 10.06
CA GLN A 629 -36.48 18.81 10.06
C GLN A 629 -36.72 18.29 8.63
N ARG A 630 -37.00 19.19 7.69
CA ARG A 630 -37.22 18.86 6.26
C ARG A 630 -36.03 18.09 5.67
N LEU A 631 -34.80 18.44 6.04
CA LEU A 631 -33.60 17.72 5.61
C LEU A 631 -33.49 16.30 6.20
N ILE A 632 -33.84 16.11 7.48
CA ILE A 632 -33.82 14.76 8.11
C ILE A 632 -34.92 13.86 7.52
N GLU A 633 -36.05 14.44 7.13
CA GLU A 633 -37.12 13.75 6.39
C GLU A 633 -36.65 13.35 4.98
N ALA A 634 -35.99 14.26 4.25
CA ALA A 634 -35.43 13.98 2.92
C ALA A 634 -34.32 12.91 2.95
N ASP A 635 -33.53 12.82 4.02
CA ASP A 635 -32.49 11.79 4.23
C ASP A 635 -33.08 10.40 4.60
N GLY A 636 -34.40 10.26 4.74
CA GLY A 636 -35.08 8.98 5.06
C GLY A 636 -34.77 8.43 6.46
N LEU A 637 -34.19 9.25 7.35
CA LEU A 637 -33.73 8.82 8.68
C LEU A 637 -34.85 8.64 9.70
N ILE A 638 -36.00 9.30 9.50
CA ILE A 638 -37.12 9.26 10.46
C ILE A 638 -37.94 7.98 10.32
N GLU A 639 -38.13 7.50 9.10
CA GLU A 639 -38.97 6.35 8.79
C GLU A 639 -38.41 5.04 9.37
N ARG A 640 -37.07 4.92 9.43
CA ARG A 640 -36.39 3.81 10.13
C ARG A 640 -36.53 3.87 11.65
N LYS A 641 -36.70 5.08 12.21
CA LYS A 641 -36.76 5.26 13.67
C LYS A 641 -38.18 5.04 14.20
N ARG A 642 -39.20 5.52 13.50
CA ARG A 642 -40.60 5.19 13.80
C ARG A 642 -40.84 3.68 13.76
N LYS A 643 -40.33 2.97 12.75
CA LYS A 643 -40.44 1.50 12.69
C LYS A 643 -39.71 0.76 13.80
N ALA A 644 -38.65 1.33 14.37
CA ALA A 644 -37.97 0.73 15.53
C ALA A 644 -38.79 0.96 16.81
N ASP A 645 -39.23 2.20 17.03
CA ASP A 645 -40.06 2.57 18.20
C ASP A 645 -41.43 1.82 18.16
N GLU A 646 -42.02 1.58 16.98
CA GLU A 646 -43.24 0.77 16.77
C GLU A 646 -43.01 -0.76 16.92
N MET A 647 -41.76 -1.24 16.82
CA MET A 647 -41.41 -2.66 17.04
C MET A 647 -41.04 -2.97 18.49
N ASP A 648 -40.74 -1.96 19.32
CA ASP A 648 -40.51 -2.12 20.77
C ASP A 648 -41.80 -1.94 21.60
N GLU A 649 -42.92 -1.50 20.99
CA GLU A 649 -44.25 -1.40 21.61
C GLU A 649 -45.21 -2.55 21.24
N ALA A 650 -44.74 -3.57 20.52
CA ALA A 650 -45.51 -4.74 20.06
C ALA A 650 -44.92 -6.08 20.56
#